data_AF-A0A0K1UCX3-F1
#
_entry.id   AF-A0A0K1UCX3-F1
#
_cell.length_a   1.000
_cell.length_b   1.000
_cell.length_c   1.000
_cell.angle_alpha   90.00
_cell.angle_beta   90.00
_cell.angle_gamma   90.00
#
_symmetry.space_group_name_H-M   'P 1'
#
loop_
_entity.id
_entity.type
_entity.pdbx_description
1 polymer ?
#
loop_
_entity_poly.entity_id
_entity_poly.type
_entity_poly.pdbx_seq_one_letter_code
_entity_poly.pdbx_strand_id
1 'polypeptide(L)'
;MFKKTLISLAVASSVGLTGCFDSGGTGANANPDYQITNTTLADTRPIFNPVPISDDFELDFTKDVSVPVSFDLHLLLKASQTPDYDFTDVRGFGLAGHSVNAHIDIKFNGSLNKGTIEAGQSVFLIPLKTNPLAENLDQLELTSNPAFIDLEAEGGPFDTAKYASQRIRATAISLDNGEENVLRITPLEPLEPQTKYLVLITSEVRDSTNASTGPSEVYKGLVEEALGNPLLESIQNIVQLSNTLGELWLANQGADTDITLAYTLTTANTETVFNSIAAPATYLETLGQQIVVYSALQKARELIEAEIAAGELPASDLTANKIFARVQAALAKTGEEAAADPIVQAVGPYIQNPALIEGIVSAAVPTLPFPKPRTARFYNHQDATDLPFIPVDTENQLNQAASAVKVAEGAIELPYYLDIPNPAVAASVNLTIGGKWSGSTTLEDTINDQIDTLRDSNPALTNLPSFAFPRDADGETFNVTQYMPFPEQKGSVAVPVTVFYPNTGCATSSGSGITDVVIFQHGITVDRSVAALPAINMAAQTLGTNCVATVAIDQPLHGLAGGPLPGTLPGLTPISDFGDISGDFADGTIISERHFMATRDNDADGFAATFADTLADVESGSLFLNLVSPETARDNIRQAVLDLLNLSATANFAKVNPMAFNFVEGGTVDLSSANFHFVGHSLGGISGLPFAALSKDPTVRGSYAALGTENFPLGAFFADLDSMSLMNTGGQLTRIVENSGAFSQVALPALDAAGFSQGTSQFENFMYIFQSVVDDIDPVNYAKRLGDNLGTDSLLISSVVGDLTVPNEANVNPLDPAKSSPLTGTEPLMALLNLGSDGSDLVDSSIVDSTLGAPTGLVSSFFDGTNPCTDANHSTFVAPIVPADSEEPDPICPNGSNTSDAFAQMIAQVIGNITDAGIPGGDRLSPSPTIEQALDQDEQ
;
A
#
# COMPACT_ATOMS: atom_id res chain seq x y z
N MET A 1 7.53 -22.49 -16.47
CA MET A 1 8.33 -21.57 -17.31
C MET A 1 9.67 -21.36 -16.59
N PHE A 2 10.70 -22.14 -16.92
CA PHE A 2 11.97 -22.20 -16.16
C PHE A 2 13.16 -21.85 -17.06
N LYS A 3 13.62 -20.59 -17.00
CA LYS A 3 14.98 -20.17 -17.41
C LYS A 3 15.36 -18.89 -16.65
N LYS A 4 15.71 -19.02 -15.36
CA LYS A 4 16.27 -17.94 -14.51
C LYS A 4 17.79 -18.05 -14.28
N THR A 5 18.50 -18.90 -15.03
CA THR A 5 19.93 -19.17 -14.84
C THR A 5 20.88 -18.17 -15.51
N LEU A 6 20.37 -17.04 -16.04
CA LEU A 6 21.19 -16.03 -16.73
C LEU A 6 21.53 -14.80 -15.87
N ILE A 7 20.85 -14.60 -14.73
CA ILE A 7 21.05 -13.42 -13.87
C ILE A 7 22.33 -13.54 -13.04
N SER A 8 22.69 -14.74 -12.57
CA SER A 8 23.94 -14.97 -11.81
C SER A 8 25.22 -14.72 -12.62
N LEU A 9 25.16 -14.75 -13.96
CA LEU A 9 26.30 -14.42 -14.81
C LEU A 9 26.48 -12.90 -15.02
N ALA A 10 25.39 -12.13 -14.92
CA ALA A 10 25.41 -10.66 -15.06
C ALA A 10 25.88 -9.97 -13.77
N VAL A 11 25.55 -10.53 -12.59
CA VAL A 11 26.04 -10.09 -11.28
C VAL A 11 27.56 -10.10 -11.20
N ALA A 12 28.23 -11.02 -11.91
CA ALA A 12 29.69 -11.02 -12.00
C ALA A 12 30.25 -9.88 -12.89
N SER A 13 29.51 -9.43 -13.91
CA SER A 13 30.05 -8.48 -14.89
C SER A 13 30.04 -7.01 -14.45
N SER A 14 29.13 -6.59 -13.58
CA SER A 14 28.98 -5.19 -13.15
C SER A 14 29.79 -4.84 -11.90
N VAL A 15 30.17 -5.83 -11.08
CA VAL A 15 31.13 -5.67 -9.97
C VAL A 15 32.56 -5.96 -10.44
N GLY A 16 32.98 -5.40 -11.59
CA GLY A 16 34.37 -5.49 -12.05
C GLY A 16 35.01 -6.90 -12.14
N LEU A 17 34.27 -8.01 -12.28
CA LEU A 17 34.88 -9.35 -12.44
C LEU A 17 35.30 -9.69 -13.89
N THR A 18 35.39 -8.72 -14.82
CA THR A 18 36.03 -8.97 -16.12
C THR A 18 37.52 -9.35 -16.00
N GLY A 19 38.14 -9.13 -14.83
CA GLY A 19 39.52 -9.54 -14.52
C GLY A 19 39.70 -10.97 -14.00
N CYS A 20 38.64 -11.73 -13.72
CA CYS A 20 38.75 -13.09 -13.15
C CYS A 20 38.63 -14.23 -14.18
N PHE A 21 38.37 -13.91 -15.45
CA PHE A 21 38.15 -14.90 -16.51
C PHE A 21 39.21 -14.92 -17.62
N ASP A 22 40.30 -14.16 -17.52
CA ASP A 22 41.37 -14.26 -18.52
C ASP A 22 42.58 -15.08 -18.04
N SER A 23 42.96 -16.02 -18.91
CA SER A 23 44.01 -17.03 -18.79
C SER A 23 43.78 -18.22 -17.82
N GLY A 24 42.88 -19.11 -18.23
CA GLY A 24 43.01 -20.54 -17.92
C GLY A 24 44.39 -21.06 -18.37
N GLY A 25 45.31 -21.16 -17.41
CA GLY A 25 46.67 -21.61 -17.62
C GLY A 25 47.42 -21.74 -16.30
N THR A 26 47.08 -22.77 -15.52
CA THR A 26 47.70 -23.20 -14.25
C THR A 26 47.41 -22.32 -13.02
N GLY A 27 46.53 -22.83 -12.14
CA GLY A 27 46.23 -22.28 -10.83
C GLY A 27 44.74 -21.96 -10.72
N ALA A 28 44.01 -22.78 -9.97
CA ALA A 28 42.62 -22.49 -9.63
C ALA A 28 42.53 -21.08 -9.04
N ASN A 29 41.56 -20.27 -9.48
CA ASN A 29 41.13 -19.10 -8.71
C ASN A 29 40.79 -19.65 -7.32
N ALA A 30 41.61 -19.29 -6.34
CA ALA A 30 41.32 -19.64 -4.97
C ALA A 30 40.00 -18.96 -4.64
N ASN A 31 38.92 -19.74 -4.49
CA ASN A 31 37.94 -19.40 -3.48
C ASN A 31 38.77 -19.12 -2.23
N PRO A 32 38.74 -17.91 -1.64
CA PRO A 32 39.20 -17.79 -0.27
C PRO A 32 38.23 -18.65 0.54
N ASP A 33 38.60 -19.92 0.71
CA ASP A 33 38.12 -20.74 1.79
C ASP A 33 38.71 -20.09 3.03
N TYR A 34 37.96 -19.13 3.59
CA TYR A 34 38.25 -18.56 4.89
C TYR A 34 38.09 -19.69 5.91
N GLN A 35 39.11 -20.55 6.00
CA GLN A 35 39.26 -21.57 7.02
C GLN A 35 39.61 -20.86 8.33
N ILE A 36 38.69 -20.05 8.83
CA ILE A 36 38.72 -19.51 10.18
C ILE A 36 38.36 -20.68 11.09
N THR A 37 39.33 -21.54 11.39
CA THR A 37 39.19 -22.50 12.48
C THR A 37 39.37 -21.74 13.78
N ASN A 38 38.28 -21.18 14.31
CA ASN A 38 38.33 -20.40 15.55
C ASN A 38 37.48 -21.02 16.66
N THR A 39 38.15 -21.36 17.76
CA THR A 39 37.57 -21.93 18.99
C THR A 39 37.15 -20.84 19.99
N THR A 40 37.09 -19.56 19.57
CA THR A 40 36.83 -18.40 20.45
C THR A 40 35.58 -17.59 20.10
N LEU A 41 34.80 -17.99 19.10
CA LEU A 41 33.52 -17.34 18.78
C LEU A 41 32.38 -17.96 19.59
N ALA A 42 31.36 -17.18 19.95
CA ALA A 42 30.15 -17.67 20.61
C ALA A 42 29.45 -18.73 19.75
N ASP A 43 28.96 -19.81 20.35
CA ASP A 43 28.36 -20.94 19.61
C ASP A 43 27.09 -20.52 18.85
N THR A 44 26.30 -19.63 19.46
CA THR A 44 25.07 -19.07 18.89
C THR A 44 25.31 -17.68 18.31
N ARG A 45 24.97 -17.49 17.04
CA ARG A 45 25.25 -16.30 16.23
C ARG A 45 24.21 -16.10 15.13
N PRO A 46 23.98 -14.85 14.70
CA PRO A 46 23.06 -14.56 13.61
C PRO A 46 23.61 -15.11 12.28
N ILE A 47 22.71 -15.55 11.41
CA ILE A 47 23.02 -15.87 10.02
C ILE A 47 23.18 -14.55 9.28
N PHE A 48 24.44 -14.18 9.02
CA PHE A 48 24.79 -12.94 8.34
C PHE A 48 26.06 -13.11 7.50
N ASN A 49 25.90 -13.03 6.19
CA ASN A 49 26.97 -13.01 5.19
C ASN A 49 26.55 -12.08 4.04
N PRO A 50 27.02 -10.81 4.03
CA PRO A 50 26.61 -9.81 3.05
C PRO A 50 27.44 -9.87 1.75
N VAL A 51 28.24 -10.92 1.53
CA VAL A 51 29.19 -11.01 0.41
C VAL A 51 28.49 -11.55 -0.85
N PRO A 52 28.26 -10.74 -1.91
CA PRO A 52 27.34 -11.09 -2.99
C PRO A 52 27.79 -12.21 -3.93
N ILE A 53 29.08 -12.55 -3.86
CA ILE A 53 29.70 -13.61 -4.65
C ILE A 53 29.80 -14.93 -3.89
N SER A 54 29.37 -14.98 -2.63
CA SER A 54 29.36 -16.23 -1.88
C SER A 54 28.24 -17.13 -2.39
N ASP A 55 28.46 -18.45 -2.37
CA ASP A 55 27.45 -19.44 -2.79
C ASP A 55 26.15 -19.34 -1.95
N ASP A 56 26.23 -18.68 -0.79
CA ASP A 56 25.13 -18.45 0.15
C ASP A 56 24.44 -17.08 -0.02
N PHE A 57 25.02 -16.14 -0.79
CA PHE A 57 24.38 -14.86 -1.09
C PHE A 57 23.61 -14.95 -2.40
N GLU A 58 22.29 -15.08 -2.28
CA GLU A 58 21.41 -15.17 -3.44
C GLU A 58 20.29 -14.15 -3.36
N LEU A 59 20.06 -13.51 -4.51
CA LEU A 59 18.89 -12.68 -4.77
C LEU A 59 17.69 -13.54 -5.19
N ASP A 60 17.92 -14.84 -5.48
CA ASP A 60 16.85 -15.82 -5.71
C ASP A 60 16.01 -16.01 -4.43
N PHE A 61 14.71 -15.79 -4.58
CA PHE A 61 13.71 -15.83 -3.53
C PHE A 61 13.42 -17.26 -3.00
N THR A 62 13.88 -18.29 -3.70
CA THR A 62 13.59 -19.71 -3.39
C THR A 62 14.63 -20.39 -2.48
N LYS A 63 15.61 -19.64 -1.96
CA LYS A 63 16.69 -20.16 -1.11
C LYS A 63 16.81 -19.40 0.21
N ASP A 64 17.40 -20.05 1.21
CA ASP A 64 17.66 -19.45 2.53
C ASP A 64 18.50 -18.18 2.40
N VAL A 65 18.09 -17.14 3.15
CA VAL A 65 18.71 -15.83 3.05
C VAL A 65 19.92 -15.72 3.98
N SER A 66 21.05 -15.26 3.43
CA SER A 66 22.29 -15.04 4.18
C SER A 66 22.36 -13.71 4.92
N VAL A 67 21.42 -12.78 4.72
CA VAL A 67 21.26 -11.53 5.47
C VAL A 67 19.78 -11.23 5.70
N PRO A 68 19.38 -10.41 6.68
CA PRO A 68 17.98 -10.00 6.83
C PRO A 68 17.39 -9.41 5.53
N VAL A 69 16.13 -9.72 5.22
CA VAL A 69 15.44 -9.17 4.04
C VAL A 69 15.24 -7.66 4.14
N SER A 70 15.20 -7.14 5.37
CA SER A 70 15.12 -5.71 5.66
C SER A 70 16.43 -4.95 5.46
N PHE A 71 17.54 -5.59 5.06
CA PHE A 71 18.82 -4.89 4.94
C PHE A 71 18.87 -4.00 3.68
N ASP A 72 19.17 -2.71 3.85
CA ASP A 72 19.37 -1.72 2.76
C ASP A 72 20.36 -2.17 1.68
N LEU A 73 21.26 -3.12 1.99
CA LEU A 73 22.17 -3.69 1.00
C LEU A 73 21.44 -4.25 -0.23
N HIS A 74 20.21 -4.77 -0.08
CA HIS A 74 19.40 -5.23 -1.22
C HIS A 74 19.11 -4.09 -2.20
N LEU A 75 18.80 -2.89 -1.70
CA LEU A 75 18.54 -1.69 -2.51
C LEU A 75 19.85 -1.13 -3.12
N LEU A 76 20.93 -1.09 -2.33
CA LEU A 76 22.19 -0.47 -2.74
C LEU A 76 22.94 -1.27 -3.80
N LEU A 77 22.90 -2.60 -3.73
CA LEU A 77 23.55 -3.45 -4.72
C LEU A 77 22.94 -3.22 -6.10
N LYS A 78 21.62 -3.07 -6.20
CA LYS A 78 20.94 -2.79 -7.47
C LYS A 78 21.24 -1.41 -8.02
N ALA A 79 21.22 -0.38 -7.17
CA ALA A 79 21.58 0.98 -7.58
C ALA A 79 22.99 1.09 -8.19
N SER A 80 23.92 0.23 -7.77
CA SER A 80 25.27 0.18 -8.32
C SER A 80 25.39 -0.54 -9.68
N GLN A 81 24.37 -1.29 -10.08
CA GLN A 81 24.38 -2.13 -11.29
C GLN A 81 23.66 -1.48 -12.49
N THR A 82 22.77 -0.51 -12.25
CA THR A 82 21.95 0.09 -13.31
C THR A 82 22.49 1.45 -13.78
N PRO A 83 22.28 1.85 -15.05
CA PRO A 83 22.52 3.21 -15.52
C PRO A 83 21.73 4.28 -14.76
N ASP A 84 20.55 3.91 -14.25
CA ASP A 84 19.51 4.84 -13.79
C ASP A 84 19.36 4.90 -12.26
N TYR A 85 20.32 4.37 -11.49
CA TYR A 85 20.37 4.46 -10.02
C TYR A 85 19.15 3.85 -9.32
N ASP A 86 18.86 2.60 -9.66
CA ASP A 86 17.68 1.88 -9.16
C ASP A 86 17.77 1.58 -7.66
N PHE A 87 17.01 2.32 -6.86
CA PHE A 87 16.76 2.03 -5.44
C PHE A 87 15.36 1.43 -5.23
N THR A 88 14.78 0.86 -6.28
CA THR A 88 13.40 0.41 -6.32
C THR A 88 13.25 -1.09 -6.53
N ASP A 89 14.32 -1.89 -6.44
CA ASP A 89 14.25 -3.35 -6.59
C ASP A 89 14.79 -4.07 -5.35
N VAL A 90 13.92 -4.82 -4.67
CA VAL A 90 14.32 -5.82 -3.67
C VAL A 90 13.87 -7.21 -4.15
N ARG A 91 14.84 -8.05 -4.53
CA ARG A 91 14.63 -9.45 -4.95
C ARG A 91 13.64 -9.63 -6.12
N GLY A 92 13.55 -8.65 -7.03
CA GLY A 92 12.69 -8.69 -8.21
C GLY A 92 11.30 -8.09 -7.99
N PHE A 93 11.10 -7.35 -6.89
CA PHE A 93 9.88 -6.61 -6.60
C PHE A 93 10.16 -5.11 -6.57
N GLY A 94 9.26 -4.32 -7.18
CA GLY A 94 9.34 -2.86 -7.25
C GLY A 94 9.11 -2.18 -5.90
N LEU A 95 10.15 -2.11 -5.06
CA LEU A 95 10.18 -1.58 -3.70
C LEU A 95 11.16 -0.42 -3.55
N ALA A 96 10.66 0.80 -3.31
CA ALA A 96 11.48 1.99 -3.04
C ALA A 96 12.02 2.10 -1.60
N GLY A 97 11.73 1.10 -0.77
CA GLY A 97 12.11 1.01 0.63
C GLY A 97 11.50 -0.23 1.27
N HIS A 98 11.76 -0.38 2.56
CA HIS A 98 11.29 -1.48 3.38
C HIS A 98 9.95 -1.16 4.07
N SER A 99 9.23 -2.20 4.49
CA SER A 99 7.93 -2.02 5.11
C SER A 99 8.00 -1.21 6.42
N VAL A 100 6.97 -0.39 6.65
CA VAL A 100 6.72 0.28 7.94
C VAL A 100 5.93 -0.61 8.93
N ASN A 101 5.33 -1.71 8.45
CA ASN A 101 4.39 -2.54 9.20
C ASN A 101 4.88 -3.98 9.42
N ALA A 102 5.79 -4.47 8.58
CA ALA A 102 6.20 -5.87 8.60
C ALA A 102 7.15 -6.21 9.76
N HIS A 103 7.14 -7.48 10.15
CA HIS A 103 8.07 -8.02 11.15
C HIS A 103 9.48 -8.13 10.59
N ILE A 104 10.47 -7.62 11.33
CA ILE A 104 11.88 -7.74 10.97
C ILE A 104 12.46 -8.99 11.64
N ASP A 105 12.77 -10.00 10.84
CA ASP A 105 13.28 -11.28 11.32
C ASP A 105 14.80 -11.42 11.10
N ILE A 106 15.50 -11.83 12.15
CA ILE A 106 16.93 -12.15 12.15
C ILE A 106 17.11 -13.60 12.62
N LYS A 107 17.50 -14.48 11.69
CA LYS A 107 17.71 -15.90 11.96
C LYS A 107 19.05 -16.14 12.66
N PHE A 108 19.08 -17.05 13.62
CA PHE A 108 20.26 -17.52 14.33
C PHE A 108 20.55 -18.99 14.01
N ASN A 109 21.81 -19.39 14.12
CA ASN A 109 22.24 -20.79 13.94
C ASN A 109 21.95 -21.70 15.16
N GLY A 110 21.36 -21.14 16.23
CA GLY A 110 21.06 -21.82 17.49
C GLY A 110 19.89 -21.16 18.22
N SER A 111 19.40 -21.81 19.28
CA SER A 111 18.24 -21.36 20.05
C SER A 111 18.58 -20.21 21.00
N LEU A 112 17.72 -19.19 21.02
CA LEU A 112 17.83 -18.01 21.87
C LEU A 112 17.14 -18.22 23.21
N ASN A 113 17.53 -17.46 24.23
CA ASN A 113 16.78 -17.33 25.47
C ASN A 113 15.84 -16.11 25.36
N LYS A 114 14.55 -16.37 25.17
CA LYS A 114 13.53 -15.32 25.04
C LYS A 114 13.53 -14.28 26.16
N GLY A 115 13.85 -14.69 27.40
CA GLY A 115 13.85 -13.78 28.56
C GLY A 115 15.03 -12.80 28.61
N THR A 116 15.85 -12.78 27.56
CA THR A 116 16.97 -11.84 27.39
C THR A 116 16.77 -10.91 26.18
N ILE A 117 15.65 -11.07 25.46
CA ILE A 117 15.32 -10.26 24.28
C ILE A 117 14.37 -9.16 24.73
N GLU A 118 14.89 -7.94 24.81
CA GLU A 118 14.15 -6.77 25.30
C GLU A 118 14.43 -5.58 24.38
N ALA A 119 13.36 -5.01 23.82
CA ALA A 119 13.44 -3.80 23.01
C ALA A 119 13.94 -2.61 23.86
N GLY A 120 14.90 -1.85 23.33
CA GLY A 120 15.53 -0.73 24.04
C GLY A 120 16.58 -1.13 25.08
N GLN A 121 16.87 -2.42 25.23
CA GLN A 121 17.93 -2.91 26.13
C GLN A 121 18.92 -3.84 25.44
N SER A 122 18.45 -4.98 24.91
CA SER A 122 19.31 -5.93 24.20
C SER A 122 19.13 -5.88 22.69
N VAL A 123 18.00 -5.35 22.22
CA VAL A 123 17.63 -5.15 20.82
C VAL A 123 17.17 -3.71 20.60
N PHE A 124 17.64 -3.07 19.55
CA PHE A 124 17.30 -1.69 19.23
C PHE A 124 16.97 -1.53 17.75
N LEU A 125 15.97 -0.70 17.47
CA LEU A 125 15.69 -0.11 16.17
C LEU A 125 15.83 1.40 16.34
N ILE A 126 16.82 2.03 15.73
CA ILE A 126 17.21 3.41 16.06
C ILE A 126 17.08 4.29 14.82
N PRO A 127 16.12 5.23 14.79
CA PRO A 127 16.04 6.24 13.74
C PRO A 127 17.33 7.05 13.61
N LEU A 128 17.80 7.23 12.37
CA LEU A 128 18.99 7.99 12.03
C LEU A 128 18.60 9.28 11.33
N LYS A 129 19.35 10.35 11.63
CA LYS A 129 19.27 11.61 10.89
C LYS A 129 20.00 11.46 9.57
N THR A 130 19.43 12.03 8.51
CA THR A 130 20.03 12.05 7.18
C THR A 130 20.13 13.46 6.64
N ASN A 131 21.22 13.75 5.94
CA ASN A 131 21.45 14.99 5.22
C ASN A 131 20.82 14.91 3.83
N PRO A 132 20.28 16.03 3.31
CA PRO A 132 19.91 16.12 1.91
C PRO A 132 21.17 16.07 1.03
N LEU A 133 20.99 15.82 -0.27
CA LEU A 133 22.10 15.82 -1.23
C LEU A 133 22.81 17.18 -1.28
N ALA A 134 22.04 18.27 -1.17
CA ALA A 134 22.51 19.65 -1.07
C ALA A 134 21.47 20.54 -0.36
N GLU A 135 21.88 21.71 0.15
CA GLU A 135 21.04 22.64 0.95
C GLU A 135 19.75 23.09 0.24
N ASN A 136 19.72 23.13 -1.10
CA ASN A 136 18.54 23.51 -1.90
C ASN A 136 17.90 22.31 -2.65
N LEU A 137 18.23 21.08 -2.26
CA LEU A 137 17.72 19.82 -2.83
C LEU A 137 17.25 18.91 -1.70
N ASP A 138 16.46 19.47 -0.80
CA ASP A 138 16.00 18.87 0.46
C ASP A 138 14.68 18.11 0.37
N GLN A 139 13.93 18.27 -0.72
CA GLN A 139 12.66 17.57 -0.95
C GLN A 139 12.87 16.16 -1.53
N LEU A 140 14.03 15.89 -2.15
CA LEU A 140 14.41 14.56 -2.61
C LEU A 140 15.33 13.89 -1.58
N GLU A 141 14.75 13.09 -0.69
CA GLU A 141 15.54 12.32 0.25
C GLU A 141 15.93 10.96 -0.36
N LEU A 142 17.23 10.74 -0.53
CA LEU A 142 17.80 9.48 -0.99
C LEU A 142 18.23 8.63 0.20
N THR A 143 17.29 8.45 1.14
CA THR A 143 17.56 7.92 2.48
C THR A 143 18.11 6.51 2.47
N SER A 144 17.98 5.73 1.40
CA SER A 144 18.57 4.39 1.30
C SER A 144 20.10 4.41 1.33
N ASN A 145 20.76 5.46 0.83
CA ASN A 145 22.22 5.53 0.77
C ASN A 145 22.84 5.93 2.13
N PRO A 146 23.66 5.07 2.76
CA PRO A 146 24.26 5.34 4.07
C PRO A 146 25.25 6.51 4.07
N ALA A 147 25.73 6.96 2.90
CA ALA A 147 26.55 8.17 2.78
C ALA A 147 25.83 9.44 3.24
N PHE A 148 24.49 9.42 3.31
CA PHE A 148 23.69 10.55 3.76
C PHE A 148 23.42 10.56 5.26
N ILE A 149 23.89 9.58 6.04
CA ILE A 149 23.73 9.62 7.50
C ILE A 149 24.48 10.85 8.04
N ASP A 150 23.79 11.69 8.81
CA ASP A 150 24.38 12.90 9.38
C ASP A 150 25.17 12.59 10.64
N LEU A 151 26.42 12.15 10.46
CA LEU A 151 27.34 11.81 11.55
C LEU A 151 27.68 13.01 12.44
N GLU A 152 27.55 14.23 11.93
CA GLU A 152 27.94 15.47 12.60
C GLU A 152 26.73 16.28 13.10
N ALA A 153 25.53 15.70 13.04
CA ALA A 153 24.29 16.33 13.51
C ALA A 153 24.43 16.84 14.96
N GLU A 154 23.78 17.95 15.29
CA GLU A 154 23.68 18.40 16.67
C GLU A 154 22.99 17.32 17.53
N GLY A 155 23.66 16.87 18.59
CA GLY A 155 23.21 15.74 19.43
C GLY A 155 23.55 14.35 18.88
N GLY A 156 24.31 14.26 17.79
CA GLY A 156 24.73 13.01 17.16
C GLY A 156 23.75 12.49 16.09
N PRO A 157 24.11 11.39 15.41
CA PRO A 157 23.41 10.88 14.21
C PRO A 157 22.04 10.28 14.49
N PHE A 158 21.61 10.20 15.75
CA PHE A 158 20.38 9.53 16.14
C PHE A 158 19.23 10.53 16.27
N ASP A 159 18.08 10.20 15.71
CA ASP A 159 16.84 10.93 15.93
C ASP A 159 16.15 10.41 17.19
N THR A 160 16.55 10.98 18.33
CA THR A 160 16.03 10.62 19.65
C THR A 160 14.57 10.97 19.86
N ALA A 161 14.01 11.91 19.08
CA ALA A 161 12.59 12.26 19.16
C ALA A 161 11.74 11.15 18.54
N LYS A 162 12.07 10.71 17.31
CA LYS A 162 11.45 9.54 16.68
C LYS A 162 11.66 8.27 17.49
N TYR A 163 12.86 8.09 18.05
CA TYR A 163 13.15 6.93 18.90
C TYR A 163 12.26 6.87 20.15
N ALA A 164 11.91 8.03 20.73
CA ALA A 164 11.08 8.09 21.93
C ALA A 164 9.58 7.84 21.65
N SER A 165 9.11 8.09 20.43
CA SER A 165 7.72 7.87 20.03
C SER A 165 7.47 6.50 19.41
N GLN A 166 8.51 5.82 18.89
CA GLN A 166 8.34 4.51 18.26
C GLN A 166 7.87 3.45 19.27
N ARG A 167 7.01 2.54 18.82
CA ARG A 167 6.59 1.38 19.62
C ARG A 167 6.92 0.09 18.88
N ILE A 168 7.78 -0.72 19.49
CA ILE A 168 8.21 -2.00 18.96
C ILE A 168 8.23 -3.07 20.06
N ARG A 169 8.01 -4.33 19.67
CA ARG A 169 8.27 -5.52 20.49
C ARG A 169 9.46 -6.27 19.90
N ALA A 170 10.32 -6.83 20.75
CA ALA A 170 11.33 -7.81 20.32
C ALA A 170 11.05 -9.15 21.00
N THR A 171 11.08 -10.26 20.26
CA THR A 171 10.83 -11.61 20.79
C THR A 171 11.66 -12.66 20.05
N ALA A 172 11.72 -13.88 20.60
CA ALA A 172 12.15 -15.07 19.87
C ALA A 172 10.93 -15.82 19.30
N ILE A 173 11.05 -16.30 18.07
CA ILE A 173 10.08 -17.21 17.43
C ILE A 173 10.79 -18.46 16.90
N SER A 174 10.00 -19.51 16.68
CA SER A 174 10.43 -20.78 16.11
C SER A 174 10.03 -20.85 14.64
N LEU A 175 11.03 -20.94 13.74
CA LEU A 175 10.86 -21.17 12.30
C LEU A 175 11.70 -22.34 11.82
N ASP A 176 11.34 -22.92 10.68
CA ASP A 176 12.10 -24.01 10.01
C ASP A 176 12.27 -25.27 10.88
N ASN A 177 11.29 -25.54 11.75
CA ASN A 177 11.35 -26.58 12.79
C ASN A 177 12.47 -26.39 13.83
N GLY A 178 13.08 -25.21 13.90
CA GLY A 178 13.95 -24.80 14.99
C GLY A 178 13.16 -24.39 16.23
N GLU A 179 13.85 -24.25 17.37
CA GLU A 179 13.27 -23.75 18.62
C GLU A 179 13.86 -22.37 18.93
N GLU A 180 13.01 -21.34 19.02
CA GLU A 180 13.40 -19.97 19.41
C GLU A 180 14.64 -19.47 18.63
N ASN A 181 14.72 -19.81 17.35
CA ASN A 181 15.91 -19.66 16.50
C ASN A 181 15.88 -18.39 15.64
N VAL A 182 14.85 -17.55 15.78
CA VAL A 182 14.70 -16.29 15.06
C VAL A 182 14.35 -15.20 16.03
N LEU A 183 15.11 -14.11 16.01
CA LEU A 183 14.79 -12.87 16.70
C LEU A 183 13.87 -12.05 15.79
N ARG A 184 12.69 -11.69 16.29
CA ARG A 184 11.70 -10.88 15.58
C ARG A 184 11.56 -9.52 16.25
N ILE A 185 11.67 -8.45 15.47
CA ILE A 185 11.27 -7.09 15.85
C ILE A 185 9.93 -6.79 15.19
N THR A 186 8.91 -6.50 15.99
CA THR A 186 7.54 -6.26 15.55
C THR A 186 7.16 -4.80 15.80
N PRO A 187 6.87 -4.01 14.76
CA PRO A 187 6.21 -2.71 14.92
C PRO A 187 4.85 -2.88 15.58
N LEU A 188 4.56 -2.05 16.59
CA LEU A 188 3.26 -1.98 17.28
C LEU A 188 2.42 -0.78 16.78
N GLU A 189 3.09 0.17 16.14
CA GLU A 189 2.52 1.21 15.30
C GLU A 189 3.34 1.21 13.99
N PRO A 190 2.81 1.75 12.87
CA PRO A 190 3.61 1.98 11.68
C PRO A 190 4.90 2.72 12.05
N LEU A 191 6.04 2.21 11.59
CA LEU A 191 7.29 2.94 11.68
C LEU A 191 7.17 4.24 10.88
N GLU A 192 7.92 5.27 11.28
CA GLU A 192 7.95 6.52 10.52
C GLU A 192 8.34 6.24 9.07
N PRO A 193 7.55 6.71 8.08
CA PRO A 193 7.85 6.51 6.67
C PRO A 193 9.15 7.24 6.28
N GLN A 194 9.76 6.81 5.18
CA GLN A 194 10.95 7.43 4.59
C GLN A 194 12.12 7.64 5.59
N THR A 195 12.24 6.79 6.61
CA THR A 195 13.19 6.96 7.69
C THR A 195 14.25 5.87 7.64
N LYS A 196 15.53 6.24 7.75
CA LYS A 196 16.62 5.28 7.93
C LYS A 196 16.72 4.88 9.39
N TYR A 197 16.83 3.58 9.66
CA TYR A 197 17.02 3.00 10.98
C TYR A 197 18.31 2.18 11.03
N LEU A 198 18.95 2.20 12.20
CA LEU A 198 19.94 1.20 12.60
C LEU A 198 19.24 0.08 13.37
N VAL A 199 19.34 -1.15 12.88
CA VAL A 199 19.02 -2.35 13.67
C VAL A 199 20.29 -2.74 14.43
N LEU A 200 20.18 -2.87 15.75
CA LEU A 200 21.29 -3.21 16.63
C LEU A 200 20.88 -4.34 17.59
N ILE A 201 21.65 -5.43 17.56
CA ILE A 201 21.50 -6.57 18.47
C ILE A 201 22.80 -6.67 19.28
N THR A 202 22.66 -6.81 20.59
CA THR A 202 23.80 -6.85 21.53
C THR A 202 24.06 -8.25 22.07
N SER A 203 25.21 -8.44 22.70
CA SER A 203 25.61 -9.67 23.37
C SER A 203 24.79 -10.00 24.64
N GLU A 204 23.92 -9.09 25.08
CA GLU A 204 22.93 -9.37 26.12
C GLU A 204 21.75 -10.20 25.60
N VAL A 205 21.55 -10.31 24.29
CA VAL A 205 20.78 -11.42 23.74
C VAL A 205 21.59 -12.70 23.95
N ARG A 206 21.04 -13.63 24.74
CA ARG A 206 21.72 -14.88 25.11
C ARG A 206 21.11 -16.07 24.42
N ASP A 207 21.89 -17.13 24.31
CA ASP A 207 21.38 -18.42 23.86
C ASP A 207 20.63 -19.18 24.97
N SER A 208 20.01 -20.28 24.60
CA SER A 208 19.27 -21.18 25.50
C SER A 208 20.11 -21.74 26.67
N THR A 209 21.45 -21.69 26.60
CA THR A 209 22.37 -22.04 27.69
C THR A 209 22.79 -20.85 28.56
N ASN A 210 22.23 -19.67 28.25
CA ASN A 210 22.50 -18.38 28.85
C ASN A 210 23.93 -17.84 28.59
N ALA A 211 24.58 -18.31 27.52
CA ALA A 211 25.82 -17.74 27.01
C ALA A 211 25.50 -16.55 26.08
N SER A 212 26.37 -15.54 26.08
CA SER A 212 26.22 -14.39 25.19
C SER A 212 26.29 -14.83 23.74
N THR A 213 25.40 -14.28 22.90
CA THR A 213 25.54 -14.39 21.45
C THR A 213 26.73 -13.55 20.98
N GLY A 214 27.24 -13.85 19.78
CA GLY A 214 28.31 -13.09 19.16
C GLY A 214 28.11 -12.92 17.66
N PRO A 215 28.95 -12.11 17.00
CA PRO A 215 28.83 -11.86 15.58
C PRO A 215 29.08 -13.10 14.73
N SER A 216 28.52 -13.10 13.52
CA SER A 216 28.89 -14.09 12.49
C SER A 216 30.37 -13.91 12.11
N GLU A 217 31.00 -14.99 11.60
CA GLU A 217 32.42 -14.96 11.21
C GLU A 217 32.68 -13.91 10.12
N VAL A 218 31.77 -13.84 9.14
CA VAL A 218 31.86 -12.89 8.03
C VAL A 218 31.66 -11.46 8.51
N TYR A 219 30.69 -11.21 9.39
CA TYR A 219 30.48 -9.88 9.97
C TYR A 219 31.74 -9.39 10.70
N LYS A 220 32.27 -10.23 11.59
CA LYS A 220 33.48 -9.92 12.35
C LYS A 220 34.67 -9.64 11.45
N GLY A 221 34.89 -10.47 10.42
CA GLY A 221 35.96 -10.26 9.44
C GLY A 221 35.83 -8.94 8.70
N LEU A 222 34.60 -8.57 8.28
CA LEU A 222 34.36 -7.28 7.62
C LEU A 222 34.59 -6.09 8.57
N VAL A 223 34.26 -6.22 9.86
CA VAL A 223 34.48 -5.15 10.84
C VAL A 223 35.96 -5.00 11.20
N GLU A 224 36.66 -6.09 11.49
CA GLU A 224 37.96 -6.07 12.16
C GLU A 224 39.18 -6.22 11.22
N GLU A 225 39.02 -6.84 10.06
CA GLU A 225 40.14 -7.24 9.20
C GLU A 225 40.36 -6.31 7.99
N ALA A 226 41.60 -6.25 7.51
CA ALA A 226 41.92 -5.56 6.27
C ALA A 226 41.40 -6.35 5.06
N LEU A 227 40.82 -5.67 4.08
CA LEU A 227 40.28 -6.28 2.86
C LEU A 227 41.32 -7.16 2.15
N GLY A 228 41.02 -8.45 2.01
CA GLY A 228 41.73 -9.34 1.10
C GLY A 228 41.39 -9.09 -0.38
N ASN A 229 40.23 -8.49 -0.66
CA ASN A 229 39.73 -8.18 -2.00
C ASN A 229 39.15 -6.75 -2.07
N PRO A 230 39.76 -5.82 -2.82
CA PRO A 230 39.26 -4.45 -2.99
C PRO A 230 37.82 -4.35 -3.51
N LEU A 231 37.31 -5.37 -4.21
CA LEU A 231 35.93 -5.38 -4.71
C LEU A 231 34.87 -5.43 -3.59
N LEU A 232 35.25 -5.78 -2.35
CA LEU A 232 34.36 -5.80 -1.19
C LEU A 232 34.37 -4.49 -0.40
N GLU A 233 35.16 -3.49 -0.80
CA GLU A 233 35.33 -2.23 -0.05
C GLU A 233 34.01 -1.53 0.25
N SER A 234 33.12 -1.42 -0.75
CA SER A 234 31.81 -0.78 -0.56
C SER A 234 30.96 -1.49 0.49
N ILE A 235 31.02 -2.82 0.53
CA ILE A 235 30.24 -3.64 1.47
C ILE A 235 30.86 -3.58 2.85
N GLN A 236 32.20 -3.65 2.94
CA GLN A 236 32.92 -3.48 4.18
C GLN A 236 32.59 -2.12 4.82
N ASN A 237 32.61 -1.05 4.04
CA ASN A 237 32.30 0.31 4.52
C ASN A 237 30.89 0.39 5.11
N ILE A 238 29.89 -0.22 4.47
CA ILE A 238 28.49 -0.24 4.98
C ILE A 238 28.40 -0.98 6.32
N VAL A 239 29.05 -2.15 6.42
CA VAL A 239 29.06 -2.97 7.63
C VAL A 239 29.82 -2.28 8.77
N GLN A 240 31.00 -1.72 8.49
CA GLN A 240 31.80 -0.97 9.47
C GLN A 240 31.10 0.28 9.96
N LEU A 241 30.44 1.03 9.06
CA LEU A 241 29.65 2.20 9.45
C LEU A 241 28.50 1.80 10.37
N SER A 242 27.77 0.73 10.04
CA SER A 242 26.68 0.23 10.89
C SER A 242 27.19 -0.21 12.26
N ASN A 243 28.33 -0.91 12.32
CA ASN A 243 28.99 -1.26 13.59
C ASN A 243 29.38 -0.01 14.40
N THR A 244 30.01 0.96 13.75
CA THR A 244 30.45 2.23 14.38
C THR A 244 29.25 2.99 14.97
N LEU A 245 28.13 3.05 14.24
CA LEU A 245 26.89 3.65 14.75
C LEU A 245 26.36 2.89 15.98
N GLY A 246 26.44 1.55 15.97
CA GLY A 246 26.10 0.73 17.13
C GLY A 246 26.98 1.04 18.35
N GLU A 247 28.30 1.14 18.17
CA GLU A 247 29.24 1.48 19.24
C GLU A 247 28.96 2.87 19.81
N LEU A 248 28.69 3.85 18.95
CA LEU A 248 28.32 5.21 19.34
C LEU A 248 27.01 5.23 20.14
N TRP A 249 26.00 4.45 19.73
CA TRP A 249 24.75 4.35 20.46
C TRP A 249 24.94 3.76 21.85
N LEU A 250 25.63 2.61 21.95
CA LEU A 250 25.88 1.93 23.23
C LEU A 250 26.70 2.80 24.18
N ALA A 251 27.71 3.52 23.66
CA ALA A 251 28.48 4.48 24.43
C ALA A 251 27.61 5.63 24.97
N ASN A 252 26.67 6.14 24.17
CA ASN A 252 25.71 7.18 24.59
C ASN A 252 24.74 6.69 25.66
N GLN A 253 24.36 5.40 25.64
CA GLN A 253 23.53 4.77 26.67
C GLN A 253 24.33 4.37 27.93
N GLY A 254 25.67 4.43 27.88
CA GLY A 254 26.53 3.93 28.95
C GLY A 254 26.46 2.40 29.12
N ALA A 255 26.11 1.68 28.06
CA ALA A 255 26.01 0.23 28.04
C ALA A 255 27.38 -0.41 27.81
N ASP A 256 27.77 -1.36 28.66
CA ASP A 256 29.01 -2.15 28.55
C ASP A 256 28.68 -3.54 28.00
N THR A 257 28.34 -3.60 26.70
CA THR A 257 28.00 -4.83 25.98
C THR A 257 28.63 -4.82 24.59
N ASP A 258 28.98 -5.99 24.08
CA ASP A 258 29.44 -6.17 22.71
C ASP A 258 28.27 -6.17 21.71
N ILE A 259 28.59 -5.92 20.43
CA ILE A 259 27.65 -5.96 19.31
C ILE A 259 27.61 -7.38 18.74
N THR A 260 26.40 -7.95 18.66
CA THR A 260 26.13 -9.22 17.98
C THR A 260 25.87 -8.99 16.49
N LEU A 261 25.10 -7.96 16.14
CA LEU A 261 24.85 -7.57 14.75
C LEU A 261 24.39 -6.12 14.69
N ALA A 262 24.88 -5.37 13.70
CA ALA A 262 24.35 -4.06 13.36
C ALA A 262 24.25 -3.89 11.83
N TYR A 263 23.11 -3.41 11.34
CA TYR A 263 22.87 -3.10 9.93
C TYR A 263 21.81 -2.00 9.80
N THR A 264 21.68 -1.40 8.61
CA THR A 264 20.71 -0.33 8.35
C THR A 264 19.54 -0.80 7.50
N LEU A 265 18.36 -0.25 7.74
CA LEU A 265 17.18 -0.40 6.90
C LEU A 265 16.52 0.97 6.68
N THR A 266 15.86 1.16 5.57
CA THR A 266 15.17 2.40 5.22
C THR A 266 13.72 2.11 4.87
N THR A 267 12.79 2.70 5.61
CA THR A 267 11.36 2.52 5.35
C THR A 267 10.93 3.25 4.08
N ALA A 268 9.97 2.68 3.34
CA ALA A 268 9.35 3.35 2.21
C ALA A 268 8.45 4.52 2.67
N ASN A 269 8.21 5.48 1.78
CA ASN A 269 7.16 6.47 1.92
C ASN A 269 5.84 5.85 1.44
N THR A 270 4.91 5.73 2.36
CA THR A 270 3.62 5.07 2.14
C THR A 270 2.55 6.01 1.60
N GLU A 271 2.78 7.32 1.62
CA GLU A 271 1.75 8.31 1.27
C GLU A 271 2.00 9.03 -0.06
N THR A 272 3.26 9.19 -0.48
CA THR A 272 3.64 10.02 -1.64
C THR A 272 2.87 9.66 -2.90
N VAL A 273 2.68 8.38 -3.20
CA VAL A 273 1.97 7.94 -4.41
C VAL A 273 0.52 8.44 -4.40
N PHE A 274 -0.23 8.18 -3.33
CA PHE A 274 -1.62 8.61 -3.25
C PHE A 274 -1.80 10.11 -3.09
N ASN A 275 -0.96 10.78 -2.30
CA ASN A 275 -1.03 12.24 -2.18
C ASN A 275 -0.80 12.90 -3.55
N SER A 276 0.20 12.43 -4.31
CA SER A 276 0.53 12.96 -5.65
C SER A 276 -0.56 12.67 -6.68
N ILE A 277 -1.17 11.48 -6.66
CA ILE A 277 -2.27 11.16 -7.59
C ILE A 277 -3.53 11.93 -7.21
N ALA A 278 -3.85 12.04 -5.91
CA ALA A 278 -5.01 12.78 -5.45
C ALA A 278 -4.87 14.28 -5.75
N ALA A 279 -3.68 14.85 -5.58
CA ALA A 279 -3.36 16.24 -5.82
C ALA A 279 -1.89 16.43 -6.29
N PRO A 280 -1.60 16.42 -7.61
CA PRO A 280 -0.23 16.46 -8.12
C PRO A 280 0.63 17.62 -7.63
N ALA A 281 0.00 18.73 -7.25
CA ALA A 281 0.64 19.88 -6.62
C ALA A 281 1.48 19.53 -5.37
N THR A 282 1.17 18.45 -4.65
CA THR A 282 1.97 18.00 -3.49
C THR A 282 3.37 17.52 -3.87
N TYR A 283 3.64 17.26 -5.16
CA TYR A 283 4.88 16.65 -5.63
C TYR A 283 5.63 17.49 -6.67
N LEU A 284 5.06 18.59 -7.16
CA LEU A 284 5.65 19.39 -8.23
C LEU A 284 7.02 19.97 -7.86
N GLU A 285 7.24 20.32 -6.59
CA GLU A 285 8.54 20.78 -6.09
C GLU A 285 9.57 19.65 -6.10
N THR A 286 9.22 18.47 -5.57
CA THR A 286 10.05 17.27 -5.61
C THR A 286 10.40 16.87 -7.05
N LEU A 287 9.43 16.88 -7.96
CA LEU A 287 9.65 16.63 -9.39
C LEU A 287 10.66 17.62 -9.98
N GLY A 288 10.55 18.91 -9.61
CA GLY A 288 11.52 19.93 -10.00
C GLY A 288 12.93 19.63 -9.50
N GLN A 289 13.07 19.24 -8.24
CA GLN A 289 14.36 18.84 -7.67
C GLN A 289 14.91 17.56 -8.32
N GLN A 290 14.05 16.59 -8.66
CA GLN A 290 14.45 15.37 -9.36
C GLN A 290 15.05 15.66 -10.74
N ILE A 291 14.49 16.62 -11.49
CA ILE A 291 15.06 17.06 -12.77
C ILE A 291 16.52 17.49 -12.57
N VAL A 292 16.82 18.23 -11.50
CA VAL A 292 18.18 18.68 -11.19
C VAL A 292 19.07 17.52 -10.74
N VAL A 293 18.59 16.68 -9.80
CA VAL A 293 19.39 15.62 -9.19
C VAL A 293 19.73 14.52 -10.20
N TYR A 294 18.75 14.01 -10.94
CA TYR A 294 18.98 12.92 -11.88
C TYR A 294 19.84 13.37 -13.06
N SER A 295 19.67 14.62 -13.52
CA SER A 295 20.59 15.27 -14.46
C SER A 295 22.04 15.30 -13.95
N ALA A 296 22.25 15.65 -12.67
CA ALA A 296 23.58 15.70 -12.08
C ALA A 296 24.21 14.30 -11.94
N LEU A 297 23.41 13.31 -11.53
CA LEU A 297 23.86 11.92 -11.38
C LEU A 297 24.26 11.33 -12.72
N GLN A 298 23.41 11.46 -13.74
CA GLN A 298 23.73 11.03 -15.10
C GLN A 298 25.03 11.68 -15.57
N LYS A 299 25.20 12.99 -15.34
CA LYS A 299 26.43 13.67 -15.71
C LYS A 299 27.67 13.15 -14.98
N ALA A 300 27.54 12.89 -13.68
CA ALA A 300 28.62 12.31 -12.88
C ALA A 300 29.01 10.91 -13.39
N ARG A 301 28.03 10.10 -13.81
CA ARG A 301 28.26 8.81 -14.45
C ARG A 301 29.13 8.92 -15.69
N GLU A 302 28.72 9.77 -16.63
CA GLU A 302 29.39 9.95 -17.91
C GLU A 302 30.87 10.33 -17.71
N LEU A 303 31.14 11.17 -16.72
CA LEU A 303 32.51 11.59 -16.38
C LEU A 303 33.32 10.43 -15.82
N ILE A 304 32.77 9.64 -14.90
CA ILE A 304 33.46 8.46 -14.34
C ILE A 304 33.72 7.43 -15.44
N GLU A 305 32.73 7.14 -16.28
CA GLU A 305 32.87 6.21 -17.41
C GLU A 305 33.94 6.69 -18.41
N ALA A 306 34.01 8.00 -18.70
CA ALA A 306 35.03 8.57 -19.55
C ALA A 306 36.44 8.46 -18.93
N GLU A 307 36.58 8.68 -17.62
CA GLU A 307 37.84 8.54 -16.89
C GLU A 307 38.29 7.07 -16.81
N ILE A 308 37.36 6.13 -16.63
CA ILE A 308 37.63 4.69 -16.72
C ILE A 308 38.10 4.32 -18.12
N ALA A 309 37.41 4.80 -19.17
CA ALA A 309 37.80 4.57 -20.55
C ALA A 309 39.17 5.18 -20.90
N ALA A 310 39.54 6.28 -20.25
CA ALA A 310 40.86 6.92 -20.36
C ALA A 310 41.95 6.23 -19.52
N GLY A 311 41.59 5.29 -18.64
CA GLY A 311 42.51 4.62 -17.72
C GLY A 311 42.93 5.47 -16.50
N GLU A 312 42.16 6.52 -16.20
CA GLU A 312 42.40 7.44 -15.07
C GLU A 312 41.75 6.95 -13.78
N LEU A 313 40.67 6.16 -13.88
CA LEU A 313 40.00 5.48 -12.77
C LEU A 313 39.87 3.97 -13.01
N PRO A 314 39.85 3.14 -11.95
CA PRO A 314 39.55 1.73 -12.07
C PRO A 314 38.04 1.50 -12.31
N ALA A 315 37.68 0.39 -12.96
CA ALA A 315 36.28 0.02 -13.17
C ALA A 315 35.47 -0.14 -11.87
N SER A 316 36.15 -0.42 -10.75
CA SER A 316 35.55 -0.52 -9.41
C SER A 316 34.99 0.81 -8.88
N ASP A 317 35.33 1.93 -9.50
CA ASP A 317 34.83 3.26 -9.08
C ASP A 317 33.47 3.60 -9.68
N LEU A 318 32.95 2.80 -10.63
CA LEU A 318 31.59 2.95 -11.16
C LEU A 318 30.57 2.35 -10.19
N THR A 319 30.40 3.00 -9.03
CA THR A 319 29.44 2.62 -8.00
C THR A 319 28.52 3.78 -7.66
N ALA A 320 27.31 3.48 -7.19
CA ALA A 320 26.36 4.50 -6.74
C ALA A 320 27.02 5.46 -5.73
N ASN A 321 27.68 4.95 -4.69
CA ASN A 321 28.34 5.76 -3.67
C ASN A 321 29.36 6.76 -4.24
N LYS A 322 30.19 6.35 -5.20
CA LYS A 322 31.18 7.24 -5.83
C LYS A 322 30.52 8.29 -6.72
N ILE A 323 29.45 7.94 -7.42
CA ILE A 323 28.68 8.88 -8.25
C ILE A 323 28.01 9.93 -7.35
N PHE A 324 27.30 9.50 -6.30
CA PHE A 324 26.68 10.40 -5.32
C PHE A 324 27.70 11.33 -4.66
N ALA A 325 28.83 10.79 -4.20
CA ALA A 325 29.90 11.58 -3.62
C ALA A 325 30.49 12.61 -4.61
N ARG A 326 30.58 12.26 -5.90
CA ARG A 326 31.04 13.18 -6.94
C ARG A 326 30.05 14.32 -7.18
N VAL A 327 28.75 14.03 -7.21
CA VAL A 327 27.70 15.06 -7.30
C VAL A 327 27.75 15.97 -6.09
N GLN A 328 27.77 15.41 -4.88
CA GLN A 328 27.84 16.19 -3.64
C GLN A 328 29.08 17.10 -3.60
N ALA A 329 30.25 16.57 -3.95
CA ALA A 329 31.49 17.34 -4.02
C ALA A 329 31.45 18.44 -5.08
N ALA A 330 30.77 18.22 -6.21
CA ALA A 330 30.60 19.23 -7.24
C ALA A 330 29.65 20.36 -6.78
N LEU A 331 28.50 20.00 -6.20
CA LEU A 331 27.50 20.95 -5.73
C LEU A 331 27.95 21.76 -4.49
N ALA A 332 28.94 21.26 -3.73
CA ALA A 332 29.56 22.00 -2.63
C ALA A 332 30.55 23.09 -3.08
N LYS A 333 30.98 23.11 -4.36
CA LYS A 333 31.94 24.10 -4.87
C LYS A 333 31.29 25.49 -4.97
N THR A 334 32.12 26.53 -4.84
CA THR A 334 31.69 27.93 -5.03
C THR A 334 32.64 28.70 -5.96
N GLY A 335 32.18 29.84 -6.49
CA GLY A 335 33.02 30.74 -7.30
C GLY A 335 33.51 30.15 -8.61
N GLU A 336 34.77 30.41 -8.97
CA GLU A 336 35.38 29.97 -10.24
C GLU A 336 35.51 28.44 -10.34
N GLU A 337 35.73 27.75 -9.22
CA GLU A 337 35.82 26.28 -9.19
C GLU A 337 34.48 25.63 -9.53
N ALA A 338 33.38 26.19 -9.02
CA ALA A 338 32.03 25.76 -9.39
C ALA A 338 31.75 26.03 -10.87
N ALA A 339 32.10 27.22 -11.37
CA ALA A 339 31.88 27.59 -12.77
C ALA A 339 32.64 26.68 -13.76
N ALA A 340 33.76 26.10 -13.34
CA ALA A 340 34.57 25.18 -14.15
C ALA A 340 34.14 23.71 -14.04
N ASP A 341 33.33 23.33 -13.05
CA ASP A 341 32.94 21.94 -12.83
C ASP A 341 31.88 21.49 -13.86
N PRO A 342 32.09 20.38 -14.60
CA PRO A 342 31.14 19.94 -15.62
C PRO A 342 29.75 19.54 -15.09
N ILE A 343 29.66 19.06 -13.85
CA ILE A 343 28.37 18.73 -13.22
C ILE A 343 27.63 20.03 -12.90
N VAL A 344 28.33 21.00 -12.29
CA VAL A 344 27.74 22.33 -12.02
C VAL A 344 27.35 23.05 -13.32
N GLN A 345 28.08 22.86 -14.42
CA GLN A 345 27.68 23.41 -15.72
C GLN A 345 26.41 22.77 -16.28
N ALA A 346 26.19 21.48 -16.03
CA ALA A 346 25.02 20.76 -16.51
C ALA A 346 23.73 21.17 -15.77
N VAL A 347 23.82 21.42 -14.46
CA VAL A 347 22.63 21.69 -13.61
C VAL A 347 22.56 23.12 -13.05
N GLY A 348 23.66 23.88 -13.17
CA GLY A 348 23.76 25.26 -12.72
C GLY A 348 22.69 26.20 -13.28
N PRO A 349 22.23 26.07 -14.54
CA PRO A 349 21.12 26.88 -15.04
C PRO A 349 19.82 26.68 -14.25
N TYR A 350 19.51 25.43 -13.84
CA TYR A 350 18.34 25.15 -13.01
C TYR A 350 18.48 25.77 -11.62
N ILE A 351 19.65 25.63 -10.99
CA ILE A 351 19.94 26.18 -9.66
C ILE A 351 19.90 27.72 -9.66
N GLN A 352 20.43 28.36 -10.70
CA GLN A 352 20.51 29.82 -10.79
C GLN A 352 19.18 30.48 -11.18
N ASN A 353 18.30 29.76 -11.86
CA ASN A 353 17.01 30.26 -12.29
C ASN A 353 15.89 29.23 -12.05
N PRO A 354 15.30 29.21 -10.83
CA PRO A 354 14.21 28.31 -10.48
C PRO A 354 13.00 28.40 -11.42
N ALA A 355 12.78 29.53 -12.09
CA ALA A 355 11.68 29.71 -13.04
C ALA A 355 11.79 28.79 -14.28
N LEU A 356 12.99 28.27 -14.61
CA LEU A 356 13.15 27.26 -15.66
C LEU A 356 12.45 25.95 -15.26
N ILE A 357 12.69 25.50 -14.04
CA ILE A 357 12.07 24.29 -13.48
C ILE A 357 10.56 24.49 -13.35
N GLU A 358 10.13 25.63 -12.81
CA GLU A 358 8.70 25.96 -12.71
C GLU A 358 8.01 25.90 -14.08
N GLY A 359 8.64 26.43 -15.13
CA GLY A 359 8.11 26.37 -16.49
C GLY A 359 8.01 24.95 -17.05
N ILE A 360 9.05 24.13 -16.85
CA ILE A 360 9.06 22.71 -17.28
C ILE A 360 7.94 21.93 -16.57
N VAL A 361 7.89 22.04 -15.23
CA VAL A 361 6.92 21.30 -14.41
C VAL A 361 5.49 21.75 -14.68
N SER A 362 5.25 23.06 -14.81
CA SER A 362 3.90 23.60 -15.10
C SER A 362 3.36 23.12 -16.45
N ALA A 363 4.22 22.98 -17.46
CA ALA A 363 3.84 22.45 -18.77
C ALA A 363 3.46 20.96 -18.72
N ALA A 364 3.98 20.22 -17.74
CA ALA A 364 3.67 18.81 -17.55
C ALA A 364 2.39 18.56 -16.73
N VAL A 365 1.92 19.51 -15.91
CA VAL A 365 0.71 19.35 -15.08
C VAL A 365 -0.51 18.80 -15.84
N PRO A 366 -0.85 19.26 -17.06
CA PRO A 366 -2.01 18.74 -17.79
C PRO A 366 -1.93 17.24 -18.16
N THR A 367 -0.74 16.65 -18.19
CA THR A 367 -0.53 15.23 -18.52
C THR A 367 -0.53 14.34 -17.27
N LEU A 368 -0.53 14.93 -16.06
CA LEU A 368 -0.51 14.17 -14.81
C LEU A 368 -1.84 13.47 -14.51
N PRO A 369 -1.81 12.27 -13.94
CA PRO A 369 -3.01 11.56 -13.50
C PRO A 369 -3.55 12.16 -12.20
N PHE A 370 -4.82 12.57 -12.18
CA PHE A 370 -5.51 12.96 -10.94
C PHE A 370 -7.05 12.93 -11.04
N PRO A 371 -7.76 12.86 -9.88
CA PRO A 371 -9.21 12.90 -9.82
C PRO A 371 -9.80 14.20 -10.37
N LYS A 372 -10.80 14.09 -11.24
CA LYS A 372 -11.57 15.22 -11.77
C LYS A 372 -12.95 14.74 -12.19
N PRO A 373 -13.92 15.62 -12.43
CA PRO A 373 -15.26 15.21 -12.83
C PRO A 373 -15.19 14.45 -14.16
N ARG A 374 -15.88 13.32 -14.21
CA ARG A 374 -15.91 12.39 -15.34
C ARG A 374 -17.26 12.36 -16.01
N THR A 375 -17.30 11.80 -17.21
CA THR A 375 -18.55 11.56 -17.93
C THR A 375 -19.32 10.46 -17.21
N ALA A 376 -20.49 10.79 -16.65
CA ALA A 376 -21.44 9.81 -16.11
C ALA A 376 -22.79 9.88 -16.84
N ARG A 377 -23.42 8.73 -17.07
CA ARG A 377 -24.74 8.59 -17.72
C ARG A 377 -25.55 7.49 -17.06
N PHE A 378 -26.87 7.67 -17.02
CA PHE A 378 -27.82 6.74 -16.44
C PHE A 378 -28.87 6.34 -17.48
N TYR A 379 -29.16 5.04 -17.54
CA TYR A 379 -29.88 4.40 -18.64
C TYR A 379 -31.16 3.73 -18.16
N ASN A 380 -31.04 2.84 -17.18
CA ASN A 380 -32.16 2.06 -16.67
C ASN A 380 -32.66 2.67 -15.36
N HIS A 381 -33.98 2.66 -15.20
CA HIS A 381 -34.67 3.15 -14.01
C HIS A 381 -35.77 2.15 -13.65
N GLN A 382 -35.83 1.71 -12.40
CA GLN A 382 -36.84 0.78 -11.91
C GLN A 382 -37.28 1.15 -10.48
N ASP A 383 -38.48 0.72 -10.09
CA ASP A 383 -38.88 0.78 -8.68
C ASP A 383 -38.10 -0.27 -7.89
N ALA A 384 -37.65 0.06 -6.68
CA ALA A 384 -36.95 -0.93 -5.86
C ALA A 384 -37.86 -2.13 -5.53
N THR A 385 -39.19 -1.96 -5.52
CA THR A 385 -40.16 -3.06 -5.36
C THR A 385 -40.15 -4.08 -6.49
N ASP A 386 -39.56 -3.76 -7.65
CA ASP A 386 -39.46 -4.67 -8.79
C ASP A 386 -38.23 -5.59 -8.70
N LEU A 387 -37.31 -5.33 -7.75
CA LEU A 387 -36.15 -6.17 -7.51
C LEU A 387 -36.58 -7.57 -7.01
N PRO A 388 -36.10 -8.67 -7.62
CA PRO A 388 -36.59 -10.03 -7.34
C PRO A 388 -36.42 -10.51 -5.89
N PHE A 389 -35.45 -9.98 -5.14
CA PHE A 389 -35.25 -10.35 -3.74
C PHE A 389 -36.21 -9.62 -2.77
N ILE A 390 -36.96 -8.62 -3.25
CA ILE A 390 -37.95 -7.93 -2.42
C ILE A 390 -39.22 -8.80 -2.31
N PRO A 391 -39.69 -9.09 -1.09
CA PRO A 391 -40.91 -9.88 -0.90
C PRO A 391 -42.12 -9.21 -1.55
N VAL A 392 -42.96 -10.00 -2.22
CA VAL A 392 -44.21 -9.50 -2.87
C VAL A 392 -45.30 -9.09 -1.88
N ASP A 393 -45.17 -9.46 -0.60
CA ASP A 393 -46.11 -9.09 0.46
C ASP A 393 -45.94 -7.61 0.84
N THR A 394 -46.96 -6.79 0.59
CA THR A 394 -46.95 -5.35 0.88
C THR A 394 -46.95 -5.05 2.39
N GLU A 395 -47.26 -6.03 3.24
CA GLU A 395 -47.13 -5.89 4.69
C GLU A 395 -45.70 -6.18 5.17
N ASN A 396 -44.82 -6.71 4.32
CA ASN A 396 -43.43 -6.94 4.65
C ASN A 396 -42.67 -5.59 4.79
N GLN A 397 -41.89 -5.45 5.85
CA GLN A 397 -41.16 -4.20 6.15
C GLN A 397 -40.17 -3.81 5.05
N LEU A 398 -39.50 -4.79 4.42
CA LEU A 398 -38.58 -4.52 3.31
C LEU A 398 -39.32 -4.07 2.05
N ASN A 399 -40.50 -4.64 1.76
CA ASN A 399 -41.36 -4.17 0.67
C ASN A 399 -41.84 -2.72 0.91
N GLN A 400 -42.26 -2.42 2.14
CA GLN A 400 -42.66 -1.07 2.53
C GLN A 400 -41.51 -0.07 2.39
N ALA A 401 -40.30 -0.43 2.82
CA ALA A 401 -39.11 0.40 2.61
C ALA A 401 -38.82 0.60 1.11
N ALA A 402 -38.82 -0.48 0.33
CA ALA A 402 -38.57 -0.43 -1.12
C ALA A 402 -39.61 0.42 -1.87
N SER A 403 -40.86 0.50 -1.39
CA SER A 403 -41.92 1.31 -2.01
C SER A 403 -41.62 2.82 -2.04
N ALA A 404 -40.65 3.27 -1.23
CA ALA A 404 -40.19 4.66 -1.19
C ALA A 404 -38.94 4.92 -2.05
N VAL A 405 -38.39 3.92 -2.76
CA VAL A 405 -37.05 3.97 -3.37
C VAL A 405 -37.11 3.62 -4.86
N LYS A 406 -36.33 4.35 -5.65
CA LYS A 406 -36.02 4.07 -7.06
C LYS A 406 -34.57 3.61 -7.19
N VAL A 407 -34.32 2.82 -8.23
CA VAL A 407 -32.98 2.38 -8.62
C VAL A 407 -32.69 2.98 -9.99
N ALA A 408 -31.56 3.66 -10.13
CA ALA A 408 -31.00 4.10 -11.41
C ALA A 408 -29.68 3.37 -11.67
N GLU A 409 -29.48 2.92 -12.90
CA GLU A 409 -28.29 2.18 -13.31
C GLU A 409 -27.62 2.92 -14.47
N GLY A 410 -26.31 3.07 -14.38
CA GLY A 410 -25.53 3.92 -15.26
C GLY A 410 -24.07 3.48 -15.36
N ALA A 411 -23.26 4.33 -15.99
CA ALA A 411 -21.82 4.14 -16.05
C ALA A 411 -21.07 5.47 -15.96
N ILE A 412 -19.85 5.41 -15.43
CA ILE A 412 -18.90 6.53 -15.31
C ILE A 412 -17.59 6.19 -16.03
N GLU A 413 -17.10 7.09 -16.88
CA GLU A 413 -15.84 6.91 -17.60
C GLU A 413 -14.63 7.19 -16.70
N LEU A 414 -13.89 6.16 -16.32
CA LEU A 414 -12.73 6.26 -15.43
C LEU A 414 -11.43 5.94 -16.18
N PRO A 415 -10.34 6.66 -15.88
CA PRO A 415 -9.02 6.29 -16.40
C PRO A 415 -8.59 4.97 -15.77
N TYR A 416 -7.91 4.14 -16.56
CA TYR A 416 -7.44 2.83 -16.12
C TYR A 416 -5.94 2.70 -16.35
N TYR A 417 -5.22 2.32 -15.30
CA TYR A 417 -3.75 2.32 -15.24
C TYR A 417 -3.15 0.91 -15.17
N LEU A 418 -3.99 -0.10 -14.90
CA LEU A 418 -3.63 -1.51 -15.06
C LEU A 418 -3.73 -1.92 -16.53
N ASP A 419 -3.06 -3.01 -16.90
CA ASP A 419 -3.23 -3.61 -18.21
C ASP A 419 -4.65 -4.17 -18.37
N ILE A 420 -5.27 -3.91 -19.51
CA ILE A 420 -6.68 -4.27 -19.75
C ILE A 420 -6.75 -5.60 -20.50
N PRO A 421 -7.32 -6.66 -19.91
CA PRO A 421 -7.48 -7.94 -20.59
C PRO A 421 -8.47 -7.82 -21.76
N ASN A 422 -8.20 -8.55 -22.84
CA ASN A 422 -9.05 -8.59 -24.02
C ASN A 422 -9.55 -10.03 -24.25
N PRO A 423 -10.84 -10.32 -23.99
CA PRO A 423 -11.41 -11.66 -24.20
C PRO A 423 -11.24 -12.21 -25.62
N ALA A 424 -11.06 -11.36 -26.64
CA ALA A 424 -10.78 -11.79 -28.01
C ALA A 424 -9.35 -12.36 -28.20
N VAL A 425 -8.46 -12.17 -27.22
CA VAL A 425 -7.08 -12.65 -27.19
C VAL A 425 -6.89 -13.47 -25.92
N ALA A 426 -7.11 -14.78 -25.99
CA ALA A 426 -7.09 -15.67 -24.81
C ALA A 426 -5.86 -15.49 -23.90
N ALA A 427 -4.66 -15.30 -24.46
CA ALA A 427 -3.44 -15.11 -23.69
C ALA A 427 -3.41 -13.82 -22.84
N SER A 428 -4.26 -12.83 -23.17
CA SER A 428 -4.36 -11.56 -22.45
C SER A 428 -5.03 -11.69 -21.08
N VAL A 429 -5.67 -12.83 -20.76
CA VAL A 429 -6.17 -13.08 -19.41
C VAL A 429 -5.07 -13.00 -18.36
N ASN A 430 -3.83 -13.37 -18.74
CA ASN A 430 -2.68 -13.28 -17.85
C ASN A 430 -2.35 -11.85 -17.41
N LEU A 431 -2.86 -10.83 -18.11
CA LEU A 431 -2.74 -9.42 -17.68
C LEU A 431 -3.50 -9.15 -16.38
N THR A 432 -4.54 -9.94 -16.07
CA THR A 432 -5.27 -9.81 -14.79
C THR A 432 -4.47 -10.30 -13.59
N ILE A 433 -3.48 -11.17 -13.83
CA ILE A 433 -2.65 -11.75 -12.77
C ILE A 433 -1.18 -11.27 -12.78
N GLY A 434 -0.74 -10.59 -13.84
CA GLY A 434 0.62 -10.05 -13.95
C GLY A 434 0.70 -8.59 -14.38
N GLY A 435 -0.41 -7.97 -14.75
CA GLY A 435 -0.47 -6.55 -15.09
C GLY A 435 -0.34 -5.70 -13.82
N LYS A 436 0.45 -4.64 -13.91
CA LYS A 436 0.70 -3.70 -12.81
C LYS A 436 0.81 -2.28 -13.36
N TRP A 437 0.72 -1.29 -12.49
CA TRP A 437 0.96 0.10 -12.89
C TRP A 437 2.42 0.28 -13.28
N SER A 438 2.63 1.00 -14.38
CA SER A 438 3.95 1.43 -14.84
C SER A 438 4.09 2.94 -14.72
N GLY A 439 5.29 3.45 -14.41
CA GLY A 439 5.58 4.88 -14.39
C GLY A 439 5.27 5.55 -15.74
N SER A 440 4.86 6.82 -15.69
CA SER A 440 4.46 7.56 -16.88
C SER A 440 5.64 7.95 -17.77
N THR A 441 5.76 7.29 -18.92
CA THR A 441 6.66 7.71 -20.00
C THR A 441 6.16 8.96 -20.68
N THR A 442 4.83 9.16 -20.73
CA THR A 442 4.23 10.39 -21.27
C THR A 442 4.68 11.64 -20.49
N LEU A 443 4.79 11.53 -19.16
CA LEU A 443 5.35 12.61 -18.32
C LEU A 443 6.81 12.89 -18.66
N GLU A 444 7.64 11.85 -18.74
CA GLU A 444 9.07 11.96 -19.06
C GLU A 444 9.29 12.61 -20.45
N ASP A 445 8.54 12.17 -21.47
CA ASP A 445 8.56 12.76 -22.81
C ASP A 445 8.18 14.24 -22.77
N THR A 446 7.11 14.59 -22.04
CA THR A 446 6.66 15.98 -21.90
C THR A 446 7.72 16.87 -21.26
N ILE A 447 8.39 16.37 -20.21
CA ILE A 447 9.49 17.08 -19.53
C ILE A 447 10.66 17.28 -20.50
N ASN A 448 11.06 16.22 -21.22
CA ASN A 448 12.17 16.29 -22.17
C ASN A 448 11.89 17.22 -23.35
N ASP A 449 10.66 17.26 -23.88
CA ASP A 449 10.25 18.21 -24.91
C ASP A 449 10.42 19.67 -24.45
N GLN A 450 10.15 19.96 -23.17
CA GLN A 450 10.38 21.29 -22.60
C GLN A 450 11.88 21.60 -22.45
N ILE A 451 12.67 20.63 -21.97
CA ILE A 451 14.13 20.77 -21.86
C ILE A 451 14.75 21.02 -23.25
N ASP A 452 14.31 20.29 -24.26
CA ASP A 452 14.75 20.45 -25.66
C ASP A 452 14.37 21.83 -26.21
N THR A 453 13.15 22.30 -25.94
CA THR A 453 12.72 23.65 -26.30
C THR A 453 13.60 24.73 -25.67
N LEU A 454 13.98 24.57 -24.39
CA LEU A 454 14.89 25.49 -23.71
C LEU A 454 16.30 25.47 -24.32
N ARG A 455 16.81 24.28 -24.64
CA ARG A 455 18.11 24.10 -25.30
C ARG A 455 18.15 24.76 -26.68
N ASP A 456 17.10 24.60 -27.47
CA ASP A 456 17.02 25.15 -28.83
C ASP A 456 16.83 26.68 -28.85
N SER A 457 16.18 27.23 -27.82
CA SER A 457 15.88 28.66 -27.73
C SER A 457 16.99 29.49 -27.09
N ASN A 458 17.95 28.88 -26.37
CA ASN A 458 19.00 29.60 -25.66
C ASN A 458 20.38 28.91 -25.74
N PRO A 459 21.37 29.51 -26.43
CA PRO A 459 22.73 28.99 -26.50
C PRO A 459 23.44 28.82 -25.14
N ALA A 460 22.97 29.49 -24.08
CA ALA A 460 23.50 29.31 -22.73
C ALA A 460 23.00 28.04 -22.03
N LEU A 461 21.98 27.37 -22.59
CA LEU A 461 21.34 26.17 -22.03
C LEU A 461 21.68 24.89 -22.82
N THR A 462 22.65 24.94 -23.74
CA THR A 462 22.96 23.78 -24.61
C THR A 462 23.52 22.55 -23.88
N ASN A 463 23.96 22.73 -22.63
CA ASN A 463 24.52 21.67 -21.80
C ASN A 463 23.49 21.02 -20.87
N LEU A 464 22.22 21.42 -20.92
CA LEU A 464 21.17 20.74 -20.14
C LEU A 464 21.07 19.28 -20.61
N PRO A 465 21.22 18.30 -19.71
CA PRO A 465 21.05 16.90 -20.05
C PRO A 465 19.56 16.56 -20.19
N SER A 466 19.28 15.47 -20.90
CA SER A 466 17.95 14.88 -20.92
C SER A 466 17.62 14.32 -19.53
N PHE A 467 16.34 14.35 -19.19
CA PHE A 467 15.83 13.82 -17.94
C PHE A 467 15.35 12.38 -18.13
N ALA A 468 15.64 11.53 -17.15
CA ALA A 468 15.04 10.20 -17.05
C ALA A 468 14.80 9.88 -15.58
N PHE A 469 13.67 9.25 -15.29
CA PHE A 469 13.43 8.67 -13.97
C PHE A 469 14.28 7.41 -13.76
N PRO A 470 14.54 7.02 -12.50
CA PRO A 470 15.11 5.72 -12.18
C PRO A 470 14.27 4.58 -12.77
N ARG A 471 14.93 3.59 -13.36
CA ARG A 471 14.34 2.37 -13.92
C ARG A 471 15.03 1.15 -13.36
N ASP A 472 14.33 0.03 -13.35
CA ASP A 472 14.87 -1.23 -12.84
C ASP A 472 16.04 -1.73 -13.70
N ALA A 473 16.82 -2.65 -13.14
CA ALA A 473 18.01 -3.20 -13.81
C ALA A 473 17.76 -3.89 -15.16
N ASP A 474 16.52 -4.27 -15.45
CA ASP A 474 16.15 -4.85 -16.75
C ASP A 474 15.97 -3.80 -17.85
N GLY A 475 15.93 -2.50 -17.50
CA GLY A 475 15.70 -1.38 -18.42
C GLY A 475 14.30 -1.34 -19.03
N GLU A 476 13.42 -2.25 -18.63
CA GLU A 476 12.06 -2.41 -19.18
C GLU A 476 10.99 -2.12 -18.11
N THR A 477 11.27 -2.45 -16.84
CA THR A 477 10.35 -2.21 -15.73
C THR A 477 10.50 -0.78 -15.21
N PHE A 478 9.37 -0.08 -15.18
CA PHE A 478 9.27 1.30 -14.68
C PHE A 478 8.23 1.34 -13.57
N ASN A 479 8.68 1.28 -12.31
CA ASN A 479 7.80 1.13 -11.16
C ASN A 479 7.19 2.47 -10.71
N VAL A 480 5.94 2.41 -10.24
CA VAL A 480 5.28 3.55 -9.57
C VAL A 480 5.62 3.51 -8.09
N THR A 481 6.41 4.50 -7.65
CA THR A 481 6.98 4.58 -6.30
C THR A 481 7.03 6.04 -5.80
N GLN A 482 7.57 6.27 -4.61
CA GLN A 482 7.82 7.63 -4.10
C GLN A 482 8.75 8.47 -4.99
N TYR A 483 9.59 7.83 -5.82
CA TYR A 483 10.51 8.53 -6.72
C TYR A 483 9.89 8.80 -8.11
N MET A 484 8.79 8.13 -8.44
CA MET A 484 7.98 8.38 -9.63
C MET A 484 6.52 7.97 -9.32
N PRO A 485 5.72 8.88 -8.73
CA PRO A 485 4.40 8.52 -8.21
C PRO A 485 3.29 8.52 -9.27
N PHE A 486 3.61 8.87 -10.52
CA PHE A 486 2.60 9.05 -11.57
C PHE A 486 2.52 7.83 -12.50
N PRO A 487 1.40 7.07 -12.50
CA PRO A 487 1.21 5.95 -13.41
C PRO A 487 0.89 6.38 -14.85
N GLU A 488 1.30 5.56 -15.81
CA GLU A 488 0.94 5.68 -17.23
C GLU A 488 -0.51 5.22 -17.46
N GLN A 489 -1.35 6.07 -18.05
CA GLN A 489 -2.72 5.69 -18.37
C GLN A 489 -2.75 4.68 -19.53
N LYS A 490 -3.32 3.49 -19.31
CA LYS A 490 -3.45 2.43 -20.33
C LYS A 490 -4.72 2.59 -21.18
N GLY A 491 -5.75 3.24 -20.63
CA GLY A 491 -6.99 3.50 -21.33
C GLY A 491 -8.06 4.16 -20.46
N SER A 492 -9.31 4.09 -20.91
CA SER A 492 -10.49 4.49 -20.16
C SER A 492 -11.53 3.36 -20.16
N VAL A 493 -12.24 3.19 -19.06
CA VAL A 493 -13.29 2.17 -18.89
C VAL A 493 -14.58 2.85 -18.43
N ALA A 494 -15.71 2.53 -19.08
CA ALA A 494 -17.03 2.90 -18.60
C ALA A 494 -17.43 1.92 -17.50
N VAL A 495 -17.27 2.36 -16.24
CA VAL A 495 -17.50 1.56 -15.05
C VAL A 495 -18.96 1.63 -14.62
N PRO A 496 -19.66 0.50 -14.43
CA PRO A 496 -21.04 0.51 -13.99
C PRO A 496 -21.22 1.15 -12.60
N VAL A 497 -22.29 1.92 -12.45
CA VAL A 497 -22.71 2.53 -11.17
C VAL A 497 -24.21 2.34 -10.96
N THR A 498 -24.61 2.15 -9.71
CA THR A 498 -26.02 2.02 -9.32
C THR A 498 -26.36 3.05 -8.24
N VAL A 499 -27.48 3.75 -8.39
CA VAL A 499 -27.96 4.75 -7.43
C VAL A 499 -29.31 4.33 -6.89
N PHE A 500 -29.42 4.18 -5.58
CA PHE A 500 -30.67 4.00 -4.85
C PHE A 500 -31.07 5.34 -4.25
N TYR A 501 -32.27 5.84 -4.55
CA TYR A 501 -32.68 7.17 -4.11
C TYR A 501 -34.19 7.26 -3.83
N PRO A 502 -34.64 8.20 -2.99
CA PRO A 502 -36.05 8.36 -2.66
C PRO A 502 -36.88 8.72 -3.90
N ASN A 503 -37.99 8.02 -4.11
CA ASN A 503 -38.85 8.17 -5.28
C ASN A 503 -39.85 9.34 -5.19
N THR A 504 -39.98 9.95 -4.01
CA THR A 504 -40.89 11.07 -3.73
C THR A 504 -40.23 12.07 -2.77
N GLY A 505 -40.65 13.34 -2.85
CA GLY A 505 -40.26 14.39 -1.89
C GLY A 505 -38.87 15.01 -2.05
N CYS A 506 -37.91 14.30 -2.66
CA CYS A 506 -36.49 14.67 -2.61
C CYS A 506 -35.80 14.86 -3.98
N ALA A 507 -36.13 14.03 -4.99
CA ALA A 507 -35.26 13.83 -6.15
C ALA A 507 -35.41 14.84 -7.32
N THR A 508 -36.18 15.93 -7.16
CA THR A 508 -36.38 16.95 -8.22
C THR A 508 -36.16 18.35 -7.69
N SER A 509 -35.80 19.30 -8.58
CA SER A 509 -35.67 20.74 -8.27
C SER A 509 -36.94 21.42 -7.73
N SER A 510 -38.06 20.69 -7.65
CA SER A 510 -39.32 21.10 -7.04
C SER A 510 -39.57 20.51 -5.64
N GLY A 511 -38.69 19.62 -5.15
CA GLY A 511 -38.66 19.06 -3.78
C GLY A 511 -37.55 19.68 -2.92
N SER A 512 -37.19 19.05 -1.79
CA SER A 512 -36.11 19.51 -0.90
C SER A 512 -34.68 19.24 -1.42
N GLY A 513 -34.55 18.55 -2.57
CA GLY A 513 -33.27 18.04 -3.06
C GLY A 513 -32.81 16.78 -2.33
N ILE A 514 -31.76 16.15 -2.83
CA ILE A 514 -31.02 15.11 -2.09
C ILE A 514 -30.12 15.84 -1.10
N THR A 515 -30.28 15.54 0.19
CA THR A 515 -29.52 16.22 1.26
C THR A 515 -28.25 15.47 1.61
N ASP A 516 -28.17 14.17 1.31
CA ASP A 516 -27.05 13.32 1.71
C ASP A 516 -26.76 12.31 0.60
N VAL A 517 -25.51 12.24 0.15
CA VAL A 517 -25.03 11.29 -0.86
C VAL A 517 -24.06 10.32 -0.19
N VAL A 518 -24.43 9.05 -0.14
CA VAL A 518 -23.59 7.96 0.38
C VAL A 518 -22.87 7.28 -0.78
N ILE A 519 -21.54 7.27 -0.77
CA ILE A 519 -20.73 6.41 -1.64
C ILE A 519 -20.54 5.07 -0.94
N PHE A 520 -20.97 3.99 -1.58
CA PHE A 520 -20.91 2.63 -1.04
C PHE A 520 -19.88 1.79 -1.80
N GLN A 521 -18.97 1.13 -1.07
CA GLN A 521 -18.03 0.16 -1.61
C GLN A 521 -18.25 -1.22 -0.97
N HIS A 522 -18.50 -2.22 -1.81
CA HIS A 522 -18.75 -3.60 -1.41
C HIS A 522 -17.45 -4.35 -1.01
N GLY A 523 -17.60 -5.48 -0.31
CA GLY A 523 -16.51 -6.38 0.08
C GLY A 523 -15.91 -7.19 -1.07
N ILE A 524 -14.95 -8.06 -0.77
CA ILE A 524 -14.39 -8.98 -1.77
C ILE A 524 -15.42 -10.07 -2.14
N THR A 525 -15.26 -10.67 -3.32
CA THR A 525 -16.08 -11.78 -3.85
C THR A 525 -17.57 -11.48 -4.08
N VAL A 526 -17.97 -10.22 -3.91
CA VAL A 526 -19.35 -9.74 -4.12
C VAL A 526 -19.36 -8.61 -5.16
N ASP A 527 -20.50 -7.97 -5.39
CA ASP A 527 -20.61 -6.88 -6.37
C ASP A 527 -21.54 -5.76 -5.88
N ARG A 528 -21.67 -4.69 -6.68
CA ARG A 528 -22.49 -3.51 -6.38
C ARG A 528 -23.95 -3.80 -6.01
N SER A 529 -24.49 -4.98 -6.36
CA SER A 529 -25.86 -5.36 -6.00
C SER A 529 -26.09 -5.44 -4.49
N VAL A 530 -25.06 -5.78 -3.71
CA VAL A 530 -25.19 -5.96 -2.26
C VAL A 530 -25.44 -4.64 -1.51
N ALA A 531 -25.24 -3.51 -2.18
CA ALA A 531 -25.60 -2.20 -1.65
C ALA A 531 -27.12 -2.03 -1.49
N ALA A 532 -27.94 -2.85 -2.17
CA ALA A 532 -29.38 -2.61 -2.26
C ALA A 532 -30.10 -2.66 -0.91
N LEU A 533 -29.83 -3.67 -0.07
CA LEU A 533 -30.45 -3.79 1.25
C LEU A 533 -30.12 -2.62 2.19
N PRO A 534 -28.84 -2.26 2.41
CA PRO A 534 -28.52 -1.09 3.22
C PRO A 534 -29.06 0.21 2.61
N ALA A 535 -28.92 0.40 1.30
CA ALA A 535 -29.36 1.63 0.64
C ALA A 535 -30.88 1.86 0.70
N ILE A 536 -31.68 0.83 0.45
CA ILE A 536 -33.14 0.91 0.55
C ILE A 536 -33.56 1.31 1.97
N ASN A 537 -32.94 0.70 2.98
CA ASN A 537 -33.28 1.01 4.37
C ASN A 537 -32.83 2.42 4.78
N MET A 538 -31.62 2.86 4.40
CA MET A 538 -31.16 4.22 4.67
C MET A 538 -32.08 5.27 4.05
N ALA A 539 -32.42 5.11 2.77
CA ALA A 539 -33.31 6.05 2.07
C ALA A 539 -34.73 6.05 2.66
N ALA A 540 -35.30 4.89 2.98
CA ALA A 540 -36.67 4.80 3.47
C ALA A 540 -36.83 5.26 4.92
N GLN A 541 -35.90 4.92 5.81
CA GLN A 541 -36.00 5.21 7.25
C GLN A 541 -35.67 6.66 7.59
N THR A 542 -34.93 7.36 6.74
CA THR A 542 -34.62 8.78 6.91
C THR A 542 -35.60 9.71 6.20
N LEU A 543 -36.52 9.15 5.40
CA LEU A 543 -37.44 9.92 4.59
C LEU A 543 -38.32 10.85 5.45
N GLY A 544 -38.26 12.14 5.13
CA GLY A 544 -38.99 13.19 5.84
C GLY A 544 -38.14 14.02 6.81
N THR A 545 -36.93 13.55 7.17
CA THR A 545 -35.90 14.36 7.82
C THR A 545 -34.72 14.60 6.89
N ASN A 546 -34.24 13.55 6.24
CA ASN A 546 -33.15 13.57 5.28
C ASN A 546 -33.57 12.86 3.99
N CYS A 547 -32.90 13.23 2.90
CA CYS A 547 -33.08 12.66 1.58
C CYS A 547 -31.76 12.01 1.17
N VAL A 548 -31.60 10.73 1.53
CA VAL A 548 -30.35 9.98 1.33
C VAL A 548 -30.37 9.25 -0.02
N ALA A 549 -29.39 9.53 -0.88
CA ALA A 549 -29.12 8.74 -2.09
C ALA A 549 -27.83 7.94 -1.90
N THR A 550 -27.84 6.65 -2.24
CA THR A 550 -26.66 5.79 -2.15
C THR A 550 -26.16 5.40 -3.54
N VAL A 551 -24.90 5.70 -3.82
CA VAL A 551 -24.18 5.39 -5.06
C VAL A 551 -23.25 4.21 -4.81
N ALA A 552 -23.44 3.10 -5.53
CA ALA A 552 -22.60 1.91 -5.47
C ALA A 552 -21.80 1.76 -6.78
N ILE A 553 -20.53 1.37 -6.65
CA ILE A 553 -19.59 1.15 -7.76
C ILE A 553 -18.77 -0.13 -7.50
N ASP A 554 -18.39 -0.85 -8.54
CA ASP A 554 -17.55 -2.04 -8.41
C ASP A 554 -16.05 -1.73 -8.35
N GLN A 555 -15.34 -2.45 -7.48
CA GLN A 555 -13.88 -2.46 -7.45
C GLN A 555 -13.31 -3.03 -8.76
N PRO A 556 -12.01 -2.83 -9.06
CA PRO A 556 -11.37 -3.50 -10.19
C PRO A 556 -11.59 -5.01 -10.12
N LEU A 557 -11.75 -5.66 -11.27
CA LEU A 557 -11.97 -7.10 -11.37
C LEU A 557 -13.26 -7.64 -10.70
N HIS A 558 -14.18 -6.78 -10.28
CA HIS A 558 -15.51 -7.13 -9.76
C HIS A 558 -16.61 -6.78 -10.77
N GLY A 559 -17.88 -7.00 -10.46
CA GLY A 559 -19.02 -6.64 -11.32
C GLY A 559 -20.12 -7.70 -11.25
N LEU A 560 -21.25 -7.42 -11.90
CA LEU A 560 -22.39 -8.34 -11.88
C LEU A 560 -22.03 -9.66 -12.55
N ALA A 561 -22.11 -10.75 -11.78
CA ALA A 561 -22.02 -12.12 -12.25
C ALA A 561 -23.41 -12.78 -12.36
N GLY A 562 -23.54 -13.80 -13.20
CA GLY A 562 -24.84 -14.36 -13.62
C GLY A 562 -25.37 -15.56 -12.82
N GLY A 563 -24.85 -15.84 -11.62
CA GLY A 563 -25.35 -16.90 -10.73
C GLY A 563 -25.80 -16.35 -9.38
N PRO A 564 -26.73 -17.00 -8.66
CA PRO A 564 -26.94 -16.75 -7.24
C PRO A 564 -25.70 -17.24 -6.48
N LEU A 565 -24.63 -16.45 -6.51
CA LEU A 565 -23.45 -16.69 -5.70
C LEU A 565 -23.78 -16.23 -4.27
N PRO A 566 -23.24 -16.91 -3.23
CA PRO A 566 -23.27 -16.38 -1.88
C PRO A 566 -22.75 -14.93 -1.88
N GLY A 567 -23.62 -13.97 -1.57
CA GLY A 567 -23.25 -12.55 -1.54
C GLY A 567 -23.51 -11.76 -2.82
N THR A 568 -24.45 -12.16 -3.69
CA THR A 568 -25.00 -11.27 -4.74
C THR A 568 -26.53 -11.14 -4.60
N LEU A 569 -27.09 -10.01 -5.04
CA LEU A 569 -28.53 -9.77 -5.06
C LEU A 569 -29.03 -9.63 -6.51
N PRO A 570 -30.04 -10.42 -6.93
CA PRO A 570 -30.53 -10.36 -8.31
C PRO A 570 -31.32 -9.08 -8.59
N GLY A 571 -31.39 -8.68 -9.87
CA GLY A 571 -32.32 -7.64 -10.34
C GLY A 571 -31.66 -6.38 -10.91
N LEU A 572 -30.35 -6.23 -10.75
CA LEU A 572 -29.60 -5.24 -11.51
C LEU A 572 -29.29 -5.74 -12.93
N THR A 573 -29.09 -4.81 -13.86
CA THR A 573 -28.83 -5.06 -15.26
C THR A 573 -27.32 -4.97 -15.53
N PRO A 574 -26.70 -6.01 -16.13
CA PRO A 574 -25.32 -5.93 -16.58
C PRO A 574 -25.14 -4.82 -17.62
N ILE A 575 -23.99 -4.15 -17.63
CA ILE A 575 -23.73 -3.03 -18.56
C ILE A 575 -23.80 -3.45 -20.04
N SER A 576 -23.57 -4.73 -20.35
CA SER A 576 -23.77 -5.29 -21.71
C SER A 576 -25.21 -5.14 -22.21
N ASP A 577 -26.17 -5.00 -21.30
CA ASP A 577 -27.60 -5.02 -21.58
C ASP A 577 -28.23 -3.62 -21.49
N PHE A 578 -27.42 -2.55 -21.31
CA PHE A 578 -27.88 -1.15 -21.36
C PHE A 578 -28.22 -0.67 -22.78
N GLY A 579 -27.92 -1.47 -23.81
CA GLY A 579 -28.02 -1.10 -25.21
C GLY A 579 -26.71 -0.51 -25.76
N ASP A 580 -26.77 0.19 -26.90
CA ASP A 580 -25.59 0.84 -27.47
C ASP A 580 -25.35 2.20 -26.80
N ILE A 581 -24.37 2.23 -25.90
CA ILE A 581 -23.96 3.41 -25.13
C ILE A 581 -22.61 3.97 -25.58
N SER A 582 -22.04 3.45 -26.68
CA SER A 582 -20.70 3.82 -27.14
C SER A 582 -20.56 5.30 -27.51
N GLY A 583 -21.65 5.93 -27.97
CA GLY A 583 -21.67 7.35 -28.33
C GLY A 583 -21.68 8.33 -27.15
N ASP A 584 -21.83 7.85 -25.92
CA ASP A 584 -21.88 8.69 -24.73
C ASP A 584 -20.50 8.96 -24.11
N PHE A 585 -19.51 8.14 -24.45
CA PHE A 585 -18.17 8.13 -23.87
C PHE A 585 -17.10 8.49 -24.92
N ALA A 586 -15.89 8.78 -24.47
CA ALA A 586 -14.77 9.08 -25.35
C ALA A 586 -14.46 7.90 -26.30
N ASP A 587 -14.02 8.19 -27.52
CA ASP A 587 -13.65 7.17 -28.49
C ASP A 587 -12.54 6.26 -27.94
N GLY A 588 -12.71 4.94 -28.11
CA GLY A 588 -11.83 3.92 -27.52
C GLY A 588 -12.10 3.55 -26.07
N THR A 589 -13.10 4.14 -25.40
CA THR A 589 -13.51 3.72 -24.05
C THR A 589 -14.04 2.29 -24.05
N ILE A 590 -13.55 1.48 -23.11
CA ILE A 590 -13.96 0.09 -22.96
C ILE A 590 -15.24 0.04 -22.13
N ILE A 591 -16.29 -0.56 -22.67
CA ILE A 591 -17.58 -0.74 -22.01
C ILE A 591 -17.70 -2.20 -21.59
N SER A 592 -17.58 -2.48 -20.30
CA SER A 592 -17.65 -3.84 -19.76
C SER A 592 -17.94 -3.81 -18.26
N GLU A 593 -18.44 -4.91 -17.73
CA GLU A 593 -18.34 -5.18 -16.30
C GLU A 593 -16.85 -5.21 -15.91
N ARG A 594 -16.55 -4.84 -14.67
CA ARG A 594 -15.18 -4.54 -14.22
C ARG A 594 -14.26 -5.76 -14.14
N HIS A 595 -14.82 -6.96 -14.19
CA HIS A 595 -14.11 -8.22 -14.30
C HIS A 595 -13.66 -8.55 -15.73
N PHE A 596 -14.15 -7.84 -16.76
CA PHE A 596 -13.78 -8.07 -18.18
C PHE A 596 -13.95 -9.53 -18.64
N MET A 597 -14.94 -10.23 -18.09
CA MET A 597 -15.12 -11.69 -18.21
C MET A 597 -13.97 -12.55 -17.65
N ALA A 598 -12.95 -11.97 -17.02
CA ALA A 598 -11.89 -12.71 -16.36
C ALA A 598 -12.33 -13.21 -14.99
N THR A 599 -11.93 -14.43 -14.65
CA THR A 599 -12.24 -15.12 -13.40
C THR A 599 -11.10 -16.07 -13.03
N ARG A 600 -11.05 -16.50 -11.77
CA ARG A 600 -10.14 -17.56 -11.36
C ARG A 600 -10.44 -18.86 -12.11
N ASP A 601 -9.38 -19.52 -12.56
CA ASP A 601 -9.45 -20.89 -13.07
C ASP A 601 -9.38 -21.88 -11.90
N ASN A 602 -10.53 -22.43 -11.52
CA ASN A 602 -10.64 -23.38 -10.41
C ASN A 602 -10.20 -24.81 -10.77
N ASP A 603 -10.02 -25.11 -12.06
CA ASP A 603 -9.54 -26.42 -12.53
C ASP A 603 -8.00 -26.48 -12.60
N ALA A 604 -7.33 -25.33 -12.52
CA ALA A 604 -5.89 -25.22 -12.53
C ALA A 604 -5.28 -25.27 -11.12
N ASP A 605 -4.12 -25.92 -10.99
CA ASP A 605 -3.32 -25.83 -9.77
C ASP A 605 -2.80 -24.39 -9.58
N GLY A 606 -3.04 -23.79 -8.41
CA GLY A 606 -2.53 -22.46 -8.03
C GLY A 606 -3.50 -21.30 -8.34
N PHE A 607 -2.94 -20.09 -8.57
CA PHE A 607 -3.69 -18.89 -8.92
C PHE A 607 -3.57 -18.62 -10.43
N ALA A 608 -4.37 -19.32 -11.23
CA ALA A 608 -4.50 -19.05 -12.65
C ALA A 608 -5.80 -18.29 -12.95
N ALA A 609 -5.81 -17.57 -14.07
CA ALA A 609 -6.96 -16.84 -14.56
C ALA A 609 -7.44 -17.41 -15.90
N THR A 610 -8.75 -17.39 -16.12
CA THR A 610 -9.40 -17.75 -17.38
C THR A 610 -10.47 -16.73 -17.75
N PHE A 611 -10.87 -16.70 -19.02
CA PHE A 611 -12.07 -15.97 -19.43
C PHE A 611 -13.27 -16.90 -19.32
N ALA A 612 -14.31 -16.44 -18.63
CA ALA A 612 -15.59 -17.09 -18.55
C ALA A 612 -16.33 -17.02 -19.89
N ASP A 613 -17.03 -18.10 -20.26
CA ASP A 613 -17.85 -18.15 -21.48
C ASP A 613 -19.13 -17.31 -21.36
N THR A 614 -19.69 -17.23 -20.15
CA THR A 614 -20.88 -16.45 -19.84
C THR A 614 -20.71 -15.66 -18.54
N LEU A 615 -21.52 -14.61 -18.33
CA LEU A 615 -21.49 -13.85 -17.08
C LEU A 615 -21.79 -14.74 -15.86
N ALA A 616 -22.56 -15.82 -16.03
CA ALA A 616 -22.89 -16.75 -14.96
C ALA A 616 -21.70 -17.58 -14.45
N ASP A 617 -20.65 -17.70 -15.25
CA ASP A 617 -19.45 -18.46 -14.91
C ASP A 617 -18.34 -17.57 -14.32
N VAL A 618 -18.61 -16.28 -14.11
CA VAL A 618 -17.66 -15.34 -13.50
C VAL A 618 -17.79 -15.35 -11.99
N GLU A 619 -16.67 -15.46 -11.28
CA GLU A 619 -16.58 -15.19 -9.84
C GLU A 619 -16.06 -13.76 -9.63
N SER A 620 -16.97 -12.82 -9.35
CA SER A 620 -16.64 -11.41 -9.13
C SER A 620 -15.49 -11.27 -8.12
N GLY A 621 -14.42 -10.57 -8.46
CA GLY A 621 -13.33 -10.29 -7.53
C GLY A 621 -12.37 -11.44 -7.21
N SER A 622 -12.56 -12.63 -7.79
CA SER A 622 -11.75 -13.82 -7.51
C SER A 622 -10.25 -13.65 -7.81
N LEU A 623 -9.89 -12.66 -8.63
CA LEU A 623 -8.52 -12.34 -9.03
C LEU A 623 -7.95 -11.08 -8.33
N PHE A 624 -8.69 -10.46 -7.41
CA PHE A 624 -8.35 -9.13 -6.88
C PHE A 624 -7.10 -9.10 -5.99
N LEU A 625 -7.03 -9.96 -4.96
CA LEU A 625 -5.91 -9.97 -3.99
C LEU A 625 -4.63 -10.62 -4.53
N ASN A 626 -4.69 -11.28 -5.69
CA ASN A 626 -3.59 -11.86 -6.46
C ASN A 626 -2.28 -12.11 -5.68
N LEU A 627 -2.21 -13.24 -4.97
CA LEU A 627 -1.05 -13.61 -4.15
C LEU A 627 0.19 -13.99 -4.98
N VAL A 628 0.04 -14.21 -6.28
CA VAL A 628 1.16 -14.52 -7.19
C VAL A 628 1.87 -13.25 -7.66
N SER A 629 1.14 -12.14 -7.77
CA SER A 629 1.68 -10.82 -8.09
C SER A 629 1.22 -9.79 -7.06
N PRO A 630 1.96 -9.66 -5.93
CA PRO A 630 1.74 -8.61 -4.93
C PRO A 630 1.57 -7.20 -5.50
N GLU A 631 2.29 -6.85 -6.57
CA GLU A 631 2.20 -5.54 -7.21
C GLU A 631 0.86 -5.35 -7.93
N THR A 632 0.33 -6.40 -8.57
CA THR A 632 -1.01 -6.38 -9.15
C THR A 632 -2.07 -6.22 -8.07
N ALA A 633 -1.93 -6.92 -6.94
CA ALA A 633 -2.84 -6.78 -5.80
C ALA A 633 -2.85 -5.35 -5.23
N ARG A 634 -1.66 -4.76 -5.03
CA ARG A 634 -1.49 -3.35 -4.66
C ARG A 634 -2.20 -2.43 -5.64
N ASP A 635 -1.94 -2.60 -6.94
CA ASP A 635 -2.41 -1.69 -7.97
C ASP A 635 -3.92 -1.83 -8.26
N ASN A 636 -4.51 -3.00 -7.97
CA ASN A 636 -5.96 -3.18 -7.90
C ASN A 636 -6.58 -2.27 -6.81
N ILE A 637 -5.97 -2.18 -5.62
CA ILE A 637 -6.44 -1.29 -4.56
C ILE A 637 -6.16 0.17 -4.91
N ARG A 638 -5.00 0.50 -5.50
CA ARG A 638 -4.73 1.86 -5.99
C ARG A 638 -5.77 2.35 -7.00
N GLN A 639 -6.14 1.49 -7.94
CA GLN A 639 -7.19 1.78 -8.91
C GLN A 639 -8.56 1.93 -8.23
N ALA A 640 -8.90 1.11 -7.24
CA ALA A 640 -10.15 1.24 -6.48
C ALA A 640 -10.25 2.60 -5.76
N VAL A 641 -9.18 3.03 -5.08
CA VAL A 641 -9.11 4.35 -4.42
C VAL A 641 -9.27 5.48 -5.42
N LEU A 642 -8.60 5.40 -6.58
CA LEU A 642 -8.69 6.42 -7.62
C LEU A 642 -10.09 6.49 -8.23
N ASP A 643 -10.77 5.36 -8.37
CA ASP A 643 -12.14 5.30 -8.88
C ASP A 643 -13.12 5.97 -7.91
N LEU A 644 -12.96 5.74 -6.60
CA LEU A 644 -13.72 6.43 -5.55
C LEU A 644 -13.49 7.95 -5.57
N LEU A 645 -12.24 8.40 -5.72
CA LEU A 645 -11.92 9.83 -5.82
C LEU A 645 -12.54 10.48 -7.07
N ASN A 646 -12.52 9.81 -8.23
CA ASN A 646 -13.14 10.32 -9.45
C ASN A 646 -14.68 10.33 -9.35
N LEU A 647 -15.28 9.29 -8.77
CA LEU A 647 -16.72 9.23 -8.51
C LEU A 647 -17.15 10.36 -7.57
N SER A 648 -16.42 10.54 -6.46
CA SER A 648 -16.63 11.62 -5.50
C SER A 648 -16.50 13.00 -6.14
N ALA A 649 -15.48 13.23 -6.97
CA ALA A 649 -15.31 14.48 -7.71
C ALA A 649 -16.46 14.73 -8.69
N THR A 650 -16.95 13.69 -9.36
CA THR A 650 -18.05 13.79 -10.33
C THR A 650 -19.37 14.11 -9.63
N ALA A 651 -19.69 13.42 -8.53
CA ALA A 651 -20.89 13.67 -7.74
C ALA A 651 -20.85 15.05 -7.05
N ASN A 652 -19.69 15.46 -6.51
CA ASN A 652 -19.53 16.78 -5.90
C ASN A 652 -19.65 17.91 -6.92
N PHE A 653 -19.12 17.72 -8.13
CA PHE A 653 -19.27 18.69 -9.21
C PHE A 653 -20.74 18.90 -9.63
N ALA A 654 -21.61 17.91 -9.40
CA ALA A 654 -23.04 18.06 -9.63
C ALA A 654 -23.74 19.08 -8.71
N LYS A 655 -23.09 19.53 -7.62
CA LYS A 655 -23.53 20.70 -6.82
C LYS A 655 -23.63 21.98 -7.65
N VAL A 656 -22.72 22.15 -8.61
CA VAL A 656 -22.63 23.34 -9.47
C VAL A 656 -23.04 23.06 -10.91
N ASN A 657 -23.01 21.80 -11.34
CA ASN A 657 -23.45 21.35 -12.65
C ASN A 657 -24.30 20.07 -12.53
N PRO A 658 -25.62 20.18 -12.27
CA PRO A 658 -26.49 19.03 -12.05
C PRO A 658 -26.44 17.93 -13.13
N MET A 659 -26.07 18.27 -14.37
CA MET A 659 -25.95 17.31 -15.49
C MET A 659 -24.70 16.43 -15.42
N ALA A 660 -23.72 16.76 -14.58
CA ALA A 660 -22.52 15.95 -14.41
C ALA A 660 -22.81 14.57 -13.80
N PHE A 661 -23.87 14.46 -12.97
CA PHE A 661 -24.24 13.23 -12.28
C PHE A 661 -25.77 13.13 -12.10
N ASN A 662 -26.51 13.17 -13.21
CA ASN A 662 -27.98 13.19 -13.19
C ASN A 662 -28.60 11.79 -13.29
N PHE A 663 -28.92 11.19 -12.14
CA PHE A 663 -29.47 9.84 -12.04
C PHE A 663 -31.01 9.76 -12.01
N VAL A 664 -31.71 10.89 -12.20
CA VAL A 664 -33.18 10.93 -12.18
C VAL A 664 -33.78 11.00 -13.58
N GLU A 665 -34.84 10.24 -13.82
CA GLU A 665 -35.53 10.20 -15.10
C GLU A 665 -36.37 11.47 -15.33
N GLY A 666 -36.24 12.09 -16.52
CA GLY A 666 -37.13 13.18 -16.94
C GLY A 666 -37.00 14.50 -16.18
N GLY A 667 -35.90 14.70 -15.44
CA GLY A 667 -35.65 15.89 -14.64
C GLY A 667 -34.17 16.12 -14.33
N THR A 668 -33.90 16.98 -13.36
CA THR A 668 -32.55 17.26 -12.84
C THR A 668 -32.54 16.99 -11.34
N VAL A 669 -31.58 16.19 -10.87
CA VAL A 669 -31.32 16.04 -9.44
C VAL A 669 -30.75 17.34 -8.87
N ASP A 670 -31.18 17.73 -7.67
CA ASP A 670 -30.57 18.84 -6.93
C ASP A 670 -29.67 18.29 -5.83
N LEU A 671 -28.36 18.47 -5.99
CA LEU A 671 -27.33 18.12 -5.00
C LEU A 671 -26.70 19.36 -4.35
N SER A 672 -27.17 20.58 -4.66
CA SER A 672 -26.47 21.84 -4.33
C SER A 672 -26.15 22.04 -2.85
N SER A 673 -26.88 21.38 -1.96
CA SER A 673 -26.69 21.40 -0.50
C SER A 673 -26.36 20.03 0.09
N ALA A 674 -26.04 19.03 -0.75
CA ALA A 674 -25.83 17.67 -0.30
C ALA A 674 -24.55 17.52 0.55
N ASN A 675 -24.65 16.82 1.67
CA ASN A 675 -23.52 16.27 2.40
C ASN A 675 -23.04 14.98 1.71
N PHE A 676 -21.79 14.61 1.90
CA PHE A 676 -21.20 13.40 1.33
C PHE A 676 -20.74 12.45 2.42
N HIS A 677 -21.09 11.18 2.28
CA HIS A 677 -20.77 10.15 3.26
C HIS A 677 -20.15 8.95 2.56
N PHE A 678 -19.36 8.18 3.30
CA PHE A 678 -18.80 6.93 2.81
C PHE A 678 -19.27 5.74 3.67
N VAL A 679 -19.62 4.64 3.01
CA VAL A 679 -19.90 3.37 3.65
C VAL A 679 -19.11 2.27 2.94
N GLY A 680 -18.14 1.68 3.64
CA GLY A 680 -17.34 0.57 3.14
C GLY A 680 -17.61 -0.68 3.96
N HIS A 681 -17.81 -1.82 3.30
CA HIS A 681 -17.91 -3.12 3.97
C HIS A 681 -16.72 -4.01 3.61
N SER A 682 -16.10 -4.66 4.60
CA SER A 682 -15.00 -5.61 4.37
C SER A 682 -13.87 -5.00 3.54
N LEU A 683 -13.47 -5.61 2.42
CA LEU A 683 -12.51 -5.06 1.46
C LEU A 683 -12.87 -3.64 0.99
N GLY A 684 -14.16 -3.29 0.89
CA GLY A 684 -14.58 -1.94 0.56
C GLY A 684 -14.26 -0.91 1.65
N GLY A 685 -14.16 -1.34 2.92
CA GLY A 685 -13.60 -0.52 3.99
C GLY A 685 -12.06 -0.45 3.93
N ILE A 686 -11.40 -1.54 3.51
CA ILE A 686 -9.93 -1.59 3.32
C ILE A 686 -9.50 -0.61 2.22
N SER A 687 -10.11 -0.67 1.04
CA SER A 687 -9.84 0.32 -0.03
C SER A 687 -10.46 1.69 0.26
N GLY A 688 -11.53 1.73 1.04
CA GLY A 688 -12.24 2.96 1.43
C GLY A 688 -11.52 3.84 2.45
N LEU A 689 -10.73 3.27 3.36
CA LEU A 689 -10.05 4.04 4.41
C LEU A 689 -8.98 4.98 3.84
N PRO A 690 -8.07 4.56 2.93
CA PRO A 690 -7.17 5.49 2.25
C PRO A 690 -7.92 6.59 1.48
N PHE A 691 -9.02 6.25 0.79
CA PHE A 691 -9.89 7.22 0.14
C PHE A 691 -10.44 8.27 1.12
N ALA A 692 -10.94 7.83 2.28
CA ALA A 692 -11.46 8.72 3.31
C ALA A 692 -10.36 9.62 3.89
N ALA A 693 -9.17 9.06 4.17
CA ALA A 693 -8.02 9.81 4.66
C ALA A 693 -7.61 10.92 3.68
N LEU A 694 -7.49 10.61 2.38
CA LEU A 694 -7.19 11.59 1.33
C LEU A 694 -8.29 12.65 1.20
N SER A 695 -9.55 12.24 1.33
CA SER A 695 -10.71 13.14 1.25
C SER A 695 -10.70 14.20 2.35
N LYS A 696 -10.09 13.88 3.51
CA LYS A 696 -10.00 14.72 4.70
C LYS A 696 -8.67 15.47 4.86
N ASP A 697 -7.61 15.02 4.20
CA ASP A 697 -6.27 15.58 4.38
C ASP A 697 -6.17 17.06 3.94
N PRO A 698 -5.92 18.00 4.86
CA PRO A 698 -5.85 19.43 4.54
C PRO A 698 -4.75 19.79 3.54
N THR A 699 -3.63 19.05 3.52
CA THR A 699 -2.52 19.25 2.61
C THR A 699 -2.90 18.85 1.19
N VAL A 700 -3.52 17.68 1.03
CA VAL A 700 -4.02 17.20 -0.27
C VAL A 700 -5.10 18.13 -0.81
N ARG A 701 -6.10 18.48 0.03
CA ARG A 701 -7.20 19.37 -0.36
C ARG A 701 -6.71 20.78 -0.72
N GLY A 702 -5.80 21.34 0.08
CA GLY A 702 -5.19 22.64 -0.17
C GLY A 702 -4.37 22.67 -1.46
N SER A 703 -3.58 21.62 -1.70
CA SER A 703 -2.76 21.47 -2.91
C SER A 703 -3.61 21.31 -4.16
N TYR A 704 -4.72 20.56 -4.09
CA TYR A 704 -5.63 20.47 -5.22
C TYR A 704 -6.29 21.81 -5.53
N ALA A 705 -6.74 22.55 -4.51
CA ALA A 705 -7.36 23.85 -4.70
C ALA A 705 -6.42 24.83 -5.44
N ALA A 706 -5.10 24.72 -5.23
CA ALA A 706 -4.10 25.51 -5.93
C ALA A 706 -4.02 25.20 -7.45
N LEU A 707 -4.39 23.99 -7.89
CA LEU A 707 -4.52 23.66 -9.33
C LEU A 707 -5.78 24.30 -9.96
N GLY A 708 -6.81 24.54 -9.16
CA GLY A 708 -8.15 24.96 -9.58
C GLY A 708 -8.34 26.43 -9.94
N THR A 709 -7.33 27.29 -9.79
CA THR A 709 -7.45 28.72 -10.15
C THR A 709 -7.15 29.01 -11.62
N GLU A 710 -6.50 28.09 -12.35
CA GLU A 710 -6.07 28.35 -13.74
C GLU A 710 -6.62 27.34 -14.78
N ASN A 711 -6.97 26.10 -14.37
CA ASN A 711 -7.22 25.00 -15.33
C ASN A 711 -8.58 24.27 -15.19
N PHE A 712 -9.31 24.42 -14.08
CA PHE A 712 -10.55 23.68 -13.80
C PHE A 712 -11.66 24.56 -13.21
N PRO A 713 -12.95 24.26 -13.47
CA PRO A 713 -14.04 25.00 -12.84
C PRO A 713 -14.04 24.81 -11.31
N LEU A 714 -14.37 25.89 -10.58
CA LEU A 714 -14.56 25.85 -9.12
C LEU A 714 -15.54 24.73 -8.74
N GLY A 715 -15.18 23.90 -7.74
CA GLY A 715 -16.00 22.78 -7.26
C GLY A 715 -15.79 21.43 -7.98
N ALA A 716 -14.77 21.32 -8.84
CA ALA A 716 -14.42 20.09 -9.56
C ALA A 716 -13.60 19.05 -8.75
N PHE A 717 -13.45 19.23 -7.44
CA PHE A 717 -12.67 18.36 -6.57
C PHE A 717 -13.54 17.27 -5.92
N PHE A 718 -12.92 16.20 -5.43
CA PHE A 718 -13.61 15.20 -4.62
C PHE A 718 -14.22 15.82 -3.34
N ALA A 719 -15.31 15.22 -2.88
CA ALA A 719 -16.05 15.71 -1.74
C ALA A 719 -15.23 15.68 -0.45
N ASP A 720 -15.50 16.64 0.44
CA ASP A 720 -15.24 16.46 1.86
C ASP A 720 -16.27 15.48 2.42
N LEU A 721 -15.88 14.51 3.25
CA LEU A 721 -16.80 13.48 3.74
C LEU A 721 -17.37 13.85 5.11
N ASP A 722 -18.65 14.19 5.22
CA ASP A 722 -19.31 14.55 6.48
C ASP A 722 -19.43 13.37 7.47
N SER A 723 -19.46 12.11 6.98
CA SER A 723 -19.30 10.93 7.83
C SER A 723 -18.77 9.71 7.08
N MET A 724 -18.17 8.78 7.82
CA MET A 724 -17.71 7.49 7.29
C MET A 724 -18.19 6.34 8.16
N SER A 725 -18.65 5.24 7.55
CA SER A 725 -18.98 3.99 8.24
C SER A 725 -18.16 2.84 7.65
N LEU A 726 -17.29 2.25 8.45
CA LEU A 726 -16.41 1.16 8.07
C LEU A 726 -16.89 -0.14 8.73
N MET A 727 -17.58 -0.97 7.96
CA MET A 727 -18.28 -2.14 8.46
C MET A 727 -17.41 -3.40 8.28
N ASN A 728 -16.98 -4.03 9.38
CA ASN A 728 -16.18 -5.25 9.39
C ASN A 728 -14.90 -5.12 8.55
N THR A 729 -14.22 -3.98 8.65
CA THR A 729 -12.97 -3.68 7.95
C THR A 729 -11.75 -4.04 8.80
N GLY A 730 -10.55 -4.11 8.22
CA GLY A 730 -9.33 -4.35 8.98
C GLY A 730 -8.09 -3.74 8.32
N GLY A 731 -6.97 -3.83 9.02
CA GLY A 731 -5.66 -3.41 8.54
C GLY A 731 -4.65 -4.56 8.45
N GLN A 732 -3.48 -4.29 7.87
CA GLN A 732 -2.39 -5.24 7.64
C GLN A 732 -2.81 -6.38 6.70
N LEU A 733 -3.13 -6.02 5.45
CA LEU A 733 -3.80 -6.88 4.48
C LEU A 733 -3.13 -8.26 4.34
N THR A 734 -1.79 -8.28 4.31
CA THR A 734 -1.04 -9.53 4.15
C THR A 734 -1.31 -10.50 5.30
N ARG A 735 -1.38 -10.02 6.52
CA ARG A 735 -1.59 -10.84 7.71
C ARG A 735 -3.07 -11.16 7.94
N ILE A 736 -4.00 -10.38 7.38
CA ILE A 736 -5.40 -10.81 7.22
C ILE A 736 -5.48 -12.07 6.34
N VAL A 737 -4.74 -12.13 5.23
CA VAL A 737 -4.74 -13.33 4.36
C VAL A 737 -4.28 -14.58 5.13
N GLU A 738 -3.32 -14.42 6.04
CA GLU A 738 -2.84 -15.51 6.89
C GLU A 738 -3.81 -15.86 8.03
N ASN A 739 -4.40 -14.86 8.69
CA ASN A 739 -5.20 -15.04 9.92
C ASN A 739 -6.71 -15.12 9.69
N SER A 740 -7.19 -14.94 8.46
CA SER A 740 -8.60 -15.08 8.12
C SER A 740 -9.00 -16.55 8.13
N GLY A 741 -9.93 -16.93 9.01
CA GLY A 741 -10.50 -18.28 9.04
C GLY A 741 -11.17 -18.69 7.72
N ALA A 742 -11.64 -17.73 6.92
CA ALA A 742 -12.25 -17.97 5.61
C ALA A 742 -11.21 -18.00 4.47
N PHE A 743 -10.36 -16.97 4.35
CA PHE A 743 -9.45 -16.85 3.19
C PHE A 743 -8.20 -17.74 3.28
N SER A 744 -7.70 -18.01 4.49
CA SER A 744 -6.48 -18.80 4.69
C SER A 744 -6.61 -20.23 4.14
N GLN A 745 -7.82 -20.80 4.17
CA GLN A 745 -8.12 -22.15 3.66
C GLN A 745 -7.83 -22.31 2.16
N VAL A 746 -7.86 -21.21 1.41
CA VAL A 746 -7.54 -21.18 -0.02
C VAL A 746 -6.13 -20.64 -0.25
N ALA A 747 -5.76 -19.57 0.47
CA ALA A 747 -4.50 -18.88 0.28
C ALA A 747 -3.28 -19.72 0.72
N LEU A 748 -3.32 -20.31 1.92
CA LEU A 748 -2.15 -21.00 2.50
C LEU A 748 -1.77 -22.27 1.72
N PRO A 749 -2.70 -23.15 1.29
CA PRO A 749 -2.33 -24.30 0.46
C PRO A 749 -1.71 -23.89 -0.88
N ALA A 750 -2.17 -22.79 -1.48
CA ALA A 750 -1.63 -22.29 -2.74
C ALA A 750 -0.22 -21.69 -2.55
N LEU A 751 0.02 -20.99 -1.44
CA LEU A 751 1.35 -20.51 -1.05
C LEU A 751 2.31 -21.66 -0.74
N ASP A 752 1.85 -22.69 -0.03
CA ASP A 752 2.61 -23.91 0.24
C ASP A 752 3.04 -24.62 -1.05
N ALA A 753 2.11 -24.77 -2.01
CA ALA A 753 2.41 -25.31 -3.34
C ALA A 753 3.42 -24.46 -4.13
N ALA A 754 3.50 -23.15 -3.86
CA ALA A 754 4.49 -22.23 -4.43
C ALA A 754 5.84 -22.24 -3.68
N GLY A 755 5.97 -23.00 -2.59
CA GLY A 755 7.17 -23.11 -1.76
C GLY A 755 7.20 -22.23 -0.51
N PHE A 756 6.10 -21.52 -0.22
CA PHE A 756 5.95 -20.67 0.96
C PHE A 756 5.12 -21.37 2.02
N SER A 757 5.68 -22.42 2.62
CA SER A 757 5.04 -23.15 3.71
C SER A 757 5.01 -22.31 5.00
N GLN A 758 3.85 -22.16 5.62
CA GLN A 758 3.71 -21.44 6.90
C GLN A 758 4.65 -22.02 7.98
N GLY A 759 5.21 -21.16 8.83
CA GLY A 759 6.18 -21.55 9.86
C GLY A 759 7.62 -21.73 9.36
N THR A 760 7.90 -21.41 8.09
CA THR A 760 9.25 -21.36 7.53
C THR A 760 9.75 -19.92 7.41
N SER A 761 11.08 -19.74 7.40
CA SER A 761 11.69 -18.43 7.12
C SER A 761 11.33 -17.92 5.72
N GLN A 762 11.13 -18.81 4.74
CA GLN A 762 10.76 -18.42 3.37
C GLN A 762 9.36 -17.79 3.34
N PHE A 763 8.41 -18.34 4.10
CA PHE A 763 7.08 -17.75 4.23
C PHE A 763 7.14 -16.38 4.91
N GLU A 764 7.86 -16.23 6.02
CA GLU A 764 7.96 -14.93 6.70
C GLU A 764 8.65 -13.86 5.84
N ASN A 765 9.69 -14.25 5.09
CA ASN A 765 10.33 -13.39 4.10
C ASN A 765 9.38 -12.97 2.98
N PHE A 766 8.50 -13.88 2.52
CA PHE A 766 7.45 -13.54 1.56
C PHE A 766 6.47 -12.53 2.13
N MET A 767 5.96 -12.76 3.34
CA MET A 767 5.03 -11.85 3.98
C MET A 767 5.66 -10.48 4.22
N TYR A 768 6.95 -10.42 4.54
CA TYR A 768 7.69 -9.16 4.67
C TYR A 768 7.74 -8.37 3.36
N ILE A 769 8.11 -9.03 2.26
CA ILE A 769 8.17 -8.37 0.93
C ILE A 769 6.77 -8.00 0.46
N PHE A 770 5.79 -8.89 0.61
CA PHE A 770 4.41 -8.61 0.26
C PHE A 770 3.90 -7.38 1.00
N GLN A 771 4.11 -7.29 2.32
CA GLN A 771 3.70 -6.13 3.10
C GLN A 771 4.45 -4.87 2.65
N SER A 772 5.74 -4.97 2.34
CA SER A 772 6.51 -3.85 1.77
C SER A 772 5.91 -3.34 0.45
N VAL A 773 5.37 -4.25 -0.38
CA VAL A 773 4.73 -3.86 -1.66
C VAL A 773 3.41 -3.16 -1.41
N VAL A 774 2.58 -3.65 -0.49
CA VAL A 774 1.21 -3.14 -0.28
C VAL A 774 1.11 -2.03 0.78
N ASP A 775 2.20 -1.65 1.45
CA ASP A 775 2.14 -0.67 2.53
C ASP A 775 1.52 0.66 2.09
N ASP A 776 1.76 1.12 0.87
CA ASP A 776 1.19 2.38 0.40
C ASP A 776 -0.33 2.35 0.21
N ILE A 777 -0.95 1.16 0.23
CA ILE A 777 -2.40 0.98 0.17
C ILE A 777 -3.00 0.45 1.49
N ASP A 778 -2.17 0.10 2.47
CA ASP A 778 -2.63 -0.57 3.69
C ASP A 778 -3.33 0.42 4.64
N PRO A 779 -4.57 0.14 5.09
CA PRO A 779 -5.30 1.02 6.01
C PRO A 779 -4.54 1.43 7.27
N VAL A 780 -3.63 0.56 7.74
CA VAL A 780 -2.79 0.80 8.92
C VAL A 780 -1.99 2.11 8.80
N ASN A 781 -1.53 2.45 7.60
CA ASN A 781 -0.73 3.66 7.36
C ASN A 781 -1.57 4.94 7.28
N TYR A 782 -2.89 4.82 7.13
CA TYR A 782 -3.80 5.95 6.94
C TYR A 782 -4.69 6.22 8.16
N ALA A 783 -4.79 5.27 9.08
CA ALA A 783 -5.68 5.32 10.23
C ALA A 783 -5.40 6.52 11.15
N LYS A 784 -4.16 6.68 11.63
CA LYS A 784 -3.79 7.82 12.50
C LYS A 784 -4.07 9.16 11.80
N ARG A 785 -3.72 9.27 10.52
CA ARG A 785 -3.96 10.46 9.70
C ARG A 785 -5.45 10.77 9.54
N LEU A 786 -6.30 9.75 9.36
CA LEU A 786 -7.75 9.94 9.29
C LEU A 786 -8.32 10.37 10.66
N GLY A 787 -7.85 9.78 11.75
CA GLY A 787 -8.23 10.15 13.12
C GLY A 787 -7.89 11.61 13.44
N ASP A 788 -6.68 12.06 13.10
CA ASP A 788 -6.19 13.43 13.31
C ASP A 788 -7.02 14.46 12.50
N ASN A 789 -7.41 14.09 11.28
CA ASN A 789 -8.17 14.97 10.39
C ASN A 789 -9.69 14.83 10.49
N LEU A 790 -10.22 14.07 11.47
CA LEU A 790 -11.66 13.84 11.61
C LEU A 790 -12.42 15.12 12.01
N GLY A 791 -11.80 15.99 12.82
CA GLY A 791 -12.40 17.26 13.24
C GLY A 791 -13.73 17.08 13.98
N THR A 792 -14.80 17.63 13.42
CA THR A 792 -16.19 17.49 13.96
C THR A 792 -17.01 16.41 13.27
N ASP A 793 -16.45 15.76 12.25
CA ASP A 793 -17.15 14.78 11.45
C ASP A 793 -17.17 13.42 12.16
N SER A 794 -18.03 12.51 11.71
CA SER A 794 -18.29 11.26 12.43
C SER A 794 -17.74 10.04 11.69
N LEU A 795 -17.06 9.15 12.42
CA LEU A 795 -16.50 7.89 11.92
C LEU A 795 -17.03 6.73 12.77
N LEU A 796 -17.91 5.92 12.18
CA LEU A 796 -18.34 4.65 12.75
C LEU A 796 -17.45 3.54 12.20
N ILE A 797 -16.86 2.72 13.06
CA ILE A 797 -16.19 1.49 12.67
C ILE A 797 -16.80 0.32 13.45
N SER A 798 -17.19 -0.74 12.75
CA SER A 798 -17.81 -1.90 13.37
C SER A 798 -17.01 -3.17 13.16
N SER A 799 -17.13 -4.08 14.13
CA SER A 799 -16.63 -5.45 14.06
C SER A 799 -17.70 -6.42 14.54
N VAL A 800 -17.66 -7.65 14.05
CA VAL A 800 -18.44 -8.76 14.62
C VAL A 800 -17.51 -9.58 15.50
N VAL A 801 -17.88 -9.83 16.76
CA VAL A 801 -17.06 -10.64 17.66
C VAL A 801 -17.01 -12.09 17.13
N GLY A 802 -15.81 -12.60 16.88
CA GLY A 802 -15.59 -13.91 16.28
C GLY A 802 -15.68 -13.94 14.75
N ASP A 803 -15.52 -12.79 14.09
CA ASP A 803 -15.50 -12.68 12.62
C ASP A 803 -14.41 -13.60 12.01
N LEU A 804 -14.80 -14.43 11.06
CA LEU A 804 -13.94 -15.40 10.40
C LEU A 804 -13.32 -14.88 9.10
N THR A 805 -13.79 -13.76 8.59
CA THR A 805 -13.34 -13.17 7.32
C THR A 805 -12.28 -12.12 7.58
N VAL A 806 -12.60 -11.10 8.39
CA VAL A 806 -11.62 -10.13 8.88
C VAL A 806 -11.46 -10.38 10.37
N PRO A 807 -10.30 -10.86 10.84
CA PRO A 807 -10.12 -11.17 12.26
C PRO A 807 -10.30 -9.90 13.10
N ASN A 808 -10.84 -10.05 14.31
CA ASN A 808 -10.92 -8.94 15.26
C ASN A 808 -9.50 -8.43 15.58
N GLU A 809 -8.58 -9.35 15.87
CA GLU A 809 -7.14 -9.12 16.03
C GLU A 809 -6.34 -10.39 15.69
N ALA A 810 -5.01 -10.27 15.54
CA ALA A 810 -4.10 -11.42 15.41
C ALA A 810 -2.84 -11.30 16.29
N ASN A 811 -2.88 -10.49 17.35
CA ASN A 811 -1.81 -10.34 18.32
C ASN A 811 -1.77 -11.54 19.29
N VAL A 812 -2.87 -11.75 20.02
CA VAL A 812 -2.98 -12.72 21.12
C VAL A 812 -3.72 -13.98 20.71
N ASN A 813 -4.62 -13.90 19.72
CA ASN A 813 -5.30 -15.06 19.14
C ASN A 813 -5.02 -15.19 17.64
N PRO A 814 -3.74 -15.27 17.20
CA PRO A 814 -3.45 -15.57 15.80
C PRO A 814 -4.02 -16.93 15.40
N LEU A 815 -4.37 -17.08 14.14
CA LEU A 815 -4.89 -18.34 13.60
C LEU A 815 -3.77 -19.40 13.58
N ASP A 816 -3.84 -20.40 14.47
CA ASP A 816 -2.81 -21.45 14.59
C ASP A 816 -2.50 -22.11 13.23
N PRO A 817 -1.21 -22.21 12.80
CA PRO A 817 0.04 -21.92 13.52
C PRO A 817 0.69 -20.54 13.25
N ALA A 818 -0.08 -19.56 12.75
CA ALA A 818 0.37 -18.20 12.50
C ALA A 818 1.01 -17.56 13.74
N LYS A 819 1.87 -16.58 13.51
CA LYS A 819 2.55 -15.84 14.58
C LYS A 819 1.81 -14.55 14.90
N SER A 820 2.03 -14.06 16.12
CA SER A 820 1.50 -12.79 16.62
C SER A 820 1.75 -11.66 15.62
N SER A 821 0.68 -10.95 15.26
CA SER A 821 0.69 -9.81 14.34
C SER A 821 -0.18 -8.66 14.89
N PRO A 822 0.42 -7.71 15.64
CA PRO A 822 -0.32 -6.72 16.42
C PRO A 822 -1.10 -5.67 15.62
N LEU A 823 -0.76 -5.44 14.36
CA LEU A 823 -1.39 -4.44 13.48
C LEU A 823 -2.55 -5.04 12.66
N THR A 824 -2.81 -6.35 12.78
CA THR A 824 -3.77 -7.08 11.93
C THR A 824 -5.18 -7.08 12.49
N GLY A 825 -6.15 -6.75 11.65
CA GLY A 825 -7.58 -6.90 11.97
C GLY A 825 -8.31 -5.59 12.22
N THR A 826 -9.54 -5.68 12.72
CA THR A 826 -10.40 -4.51 12.97
C THR A 826 -9.98 -3.73 14.21
N GLU A 827 -9.64 -4.41 15.30
CA GLU A 827 -9.36 -3.77 16.60
C GLU A 827 -8.05 -2.97 16.60
N PRO A 828 -6.93 -3.47 16.04
CA PRO A 828 -5.75 -2.64 15.81
C PRO A 828 -6.03 -1.39 14.97
N LEU A 829 -6.90 -1.50 13.97
CA LEU A 829 -7.27 -0.37 13.14
C LEU A 829 -8.10 0.68 13.92
N MET A 830 -9.04 0.23 14.77
CA MET A 830 -9.75 1.11 15.71
C MET A 830 -8.80 1.84 16.65
N ALA A 831 -7.81 1.14 17.20
CA ALA A 831 -6.79 1.71 18.08
C ALA A 831 -5.94 2.78 17.38
N LEU A 832 -5.50 2.54 16.13
CA LEU A 832 -4.74 3.53 15.35
C LEU A 832 -5.58 4.77 15.01
N LEU A 833 -6.87 4.61 14.70
CA LEU A 833 -7.79 5.75 14.51
C LEU A 833 -7.89 6.60 15.78
N ASN A 834 -8.02 5.95 16.95
CA ASN A 834 -8.12 6.64 18.24
C ASN A 834 -6.83 7.40 18.60
N LEU A 835 -5.67 6.78 18.36
CA LEU A 835 -4.37 7.45 18.52
C LEU A 835 -4.23 8.70 17.65
N GLY A 836 -4.83 8.68 16.46
CA GLY A 836 -4.87 9.84 15.57
C GLY A 836 -5.72 10.98 16.14
N SER A 837 -6.87 10.67 16.72
CA SER A 837 -7.83 11.66 17.25
C SER A 837 -7.49 12.17 18.67
N ASP A 838 -6.21 12.43 18.95
CA ASP A 838 -5.68 12.86 20.26
C ASP A 838 -5.87 11.85 21.42
N GLY A 839 -6.22 10.59 21.13
CA GLY A 839 -6.33 9.53 22.14
C GLY A 839 -4.96 9.24 22.78
N SER A 840 -4.87 9.31 24.12
CA SER A 840 -3.63 8.98 24.83
C SER A 840 -3.46 7.48 25.08
N ASP A 841 -4.57 6.73 25.07
CA ASP A 841 -4.62 5.28 25.23
C ASP A 841 -5.28 4.63 24.01
N LEU A 842 -4.85 3.41 23.66
CA LEU A 842 -5.38 2.63 22.52
C LEU A 842 -6.85 2.26 22.71
N VAL A 843 -7.31 2.26 23.97
CA VAL A 843 -8.69 2.10 24.41
C VAL A 843 -8.95 3.15 25.49
N ASP A 844 -9.67 4.21 25.15
CA ASP A 844 -10.16 5.19 26.10
C ASP A 844 -11.67 5.42 25.93
N SER A 845 -12.20 6.45 26.59
CA SER A 845 -13.62 6.77 26.51
C SER A 845 -14.12 7.23 25.13
N SER A 846 -13.25 7.53 24.14
CA SER A 846 -13.69 7.78 22.76
C SER A 846 -13.96 6.49 21.99
N ILE A 847 -13.39 5.36 22.40
CA ILE A 847 -13.91 4.03 22.01
C ILE A 847 -15.14 3.74 22.88
N VAL A 848 -16.26 4.38 22.51
CA VAL A 848 -17.53 4.14 23.19
C VAL A 848 -18.05 2.79 22.73
N ASP A 849 -17.95 1.78 23.60
CA ASP A 849 -18.76 0.57 23.45
C ASP A 849 -20.22 0.99 23.28
N SER A 850 -20.73 0.81 22.07
CA SER A 850 -22.03 1.31 21.67
C SER A 850 -23.18 0.60 22.39
N THR A 851 -22.96 -0.36 23.29
CA THR A 851 -24.01 -1.04 24.07
C THR A 851 -25.03 -0.09 24.71
N LEU A 852 -24.63 1.13 25.10
CA LEU A 852 -25.50 2.15 25.72
C LEU A 852 -25.88 3.32 24.80
N GLY A 853 -25.40 3.32 23.55
CA GLY A 853 -25.47 4.44 22.61
C GLY A 853 -24.39 5.50 22.84
N ALA A 854 -23.93 6.12 21.75
CA ALA A 854 -22.82 7.08 21.74
C ALA A 854 -23.20 8.37 20.98
N PRO A 855 -22.62 9.53 21.34
CA PRO A 855 -22.66 10.72 20.48
C PRO A 855 -21.88 10.45 19.17
N THR A 856 -22.02 11.35 18.20
CA THR A 856 -21.20 11.35 16.98
C THR A 856 -19.74 11.72 17.25
N GLY A 857 -18.85 11.27 16.36
CA GLY A 857 -17.40 11.31 16.51
C GLY A 857 -16.78 9.99 16.04
N LEU A 858 -15.59 9.63 16.54
CA LEU A 858 -15.04 8.28 16.36
C LEU A 858 -15.80 7.32 17.28
N VAL A 859 -16.51 6.34 16.71
CA VAL A 859 -17.28 5.35 17.48
C VAL A 859 -16.95 3.94 16.98
N SER A 860 -16.58 3.08 17.92
CA SER A 860 -16.37 1.65 17.66
C SER A 860 -17.60 0.84 18.10
N SER A 861 -18.01 -0.12 17.28
CA SER A 861 -19.18 -0.95 17.55
C SER A 861 -18.86 -2.43 17.40
N PHE A 862 -19.23 -3.23 18.40
CA PHE A 862 -18.97 -4.66 18.44
C PHE A 862 -20.30 -5.41 18.47
N PHE A 863 -20.59 -6.13 17.39
CA PHE A 863 -21.79 -6.94 17.27
C PHE A 863 -21.52 -8.35 17.79
N ASP A 864 -22.47 -8.90 18.56
CA ASP A 864 -22.39 -10.27 19.05
C ASP A 864 -22.40 -11.24 17.86
N GLY A 865 -21.35 -12.05 17.73
CA GLY A 865 -21.23 -13.11 16.74
C GLY A 865 -21.12 -14.50 17.35
N THR A 866 -21.52 -14.68 18.63
CA THR A 866 -21.42 -15.95 19.36
C THR A 866 -22.06 -17.11 18.60
N ASN A 867 -23.23 -16.89 17.98
CA ASN A 867 -23.82 -17.82 17.03
C ASN A 867 -23.97 -17.14 15.65
N PRO A 868 -23.03 -17.35 14.71
CA PRO A 868 -23.01 -16.64 13.42
C PRO A 868 -24.21 -16.98 12.51
N CYS A 869 -25.05 -17.95 12.87
CA CYS A 869 -26.26 -18.30 12.11
C CYS A 869 -27.50 -17.52 12.54
N THR A 870 -27.49 -16.92 13.73
CA THR A 870 -28.64 -16.17 14.28
C THR A 870 -28.30 -14.80 14.85
N ASP A 871 -27.06 -14.63 15.32
CA ASP A 871 -26.50 -13.35 15.76
C ASP A 871 -25.78 -12.69 14.56
N ALA A 872 -24.89 -11.72 14.76
CA ALA A 872 -24.17 -11.12 13.64
C ALA A 872 -23.10 -12.07 13.06
N ASN A 873 -22.80 -11.87 11.79
CA ASN A 873 -21.67 -12.48 11.07
C ASN A 873 -21.10 -11.47 10.07
N HIS A 874 -19.98 -11.80 9.43
CA HIS A 874 -19.28 -10.87 8.53
C HIS A 874 -20.18 -10.27 7.45
N SER A 875 -21.05 -11.08 6.84
CA SER A 875 -21.92 -10.69 5.73
C SER A 875 -23.21 -10.00 6.18
N THR A 876 -23.51 -9.93 7.47
CA THR A 876 -24.79 -9.42 8.00
C THR A 876 -25.19 -8.06 7.44
N PHE A 877 -24.24 -7.14 7.26
CA PHE A 877 -24.52 -5.79 6.76
C PHE A 877 -25.05 -5.76 5.32
N VAL A 878 -24.76 -6.79 4.52
CA VAL A 878 -25.04 -6.83 3.08
C VAL A 878 -25.91 -8.04 2.66
N ALA A 879 -25.91 -9.10 3.47
CA ALA A 879 -26.67 -10.33 3.26
C ALA A 879 -27.18 -10.88 4.62
N PRO A 880 -28.17 -10.23 5.24
CA PRO A 880 -28.67 -10.59 6.58
C PRO A 880 -29.46 -11.90 6.63
N ILE A 881 -29.87 -12.44 5.48
CA ILE A 881 -30.53 -13.74 5.39
C ILE A 881 -29.87 -14.51 4.26
N VAL A 882 -29.25 -15.63 4.60
CA VAL A 882 -28.69 -16.58 3.63
C VAL A 882 -29.49 -17.88 3.71
N PRO A 883 -30.23 -18.27 2.66
CA PRO A 883 -30.94 -19.54 2.64
C PRO A 883 -29.99 -20.74 2.78
N ALA A 884 -30.52 -21.88 3.24
CA ALA A 884 -29.76 -23.13 3.21
C ALA A 884 -29.46 -23.55 1.76
N ASP A 885 -28.20 -23.88 1.49
CA ASP A 885 -27.80 -24.54 0.25
C ASP A 885 -27.80 -26.05 0.47
N SER A 886 -28.61 -26.77 -0.31
CA SER A 886 -28.71 -28.24 -0.22
C SER A 886 -27.64 -28.96 -1.04
N GLU A 887 -27.01 -28.29 -1.99
CA GLU A 887 -25.98 -28.82 -2.88
C GLU A 887 -24.60 -28.60 -2.26
N GLU A 888 -24.35 -27.40 -1.72
CA GLU A 888 -23.10 -27.04 -1.01
C GLU A 888 -23.41 -26.40 0.35
N PRO A 889 -23.77 -27.20 1.38
CA PRO A 889 -24.11 -26.65 2.68
C PRO A 889 -22.94 -25.91 3.32
N ASP A 890 -23.19 -24.69 3.79
CA ASP A 890 -22.22 -23.91 4.55
C ASP A 890 -21.74 -24.70 5.79
N PRO A 891 -20.43 -24.83 6.03
CA PRO A 891 -19.90 -25.65 7.11
C PRO A 891 -20.20 -25.09 8.51
N ILE A 892 -20.47 -23.79 8.62
CA ILE A 892 -20.78 -23.08 9.86
C ILE A 892 -22.29 -23.01 10.06
N CYS A 893 -23.03 -22.65 9.01
CA CYS A 893 -24.47 -22.48 9.00
C CYS A 893 -25.17 -23.38 7.96
N PRO A 894 -25.15 -24.72 8.14
CA PRO A 894 -25.66 -25.67 7.14
C PRO A 894 -27.17 -25.57 6.88
N ASN A 895 -27.91 -24.85 7.73
CA ASN A 895 -29.35 -24.60 7.56
C ASN A 895 -29.64 -23.16 7.11
N GLY A 896 -28.63 -22.45 6.61
CA GLY A 896 -28.69 -21.02 6.35
C GLY A 896 -28.51 -20.17 7.61
N SER A 897 -28.51 -18.86 7.42
CA SER A 897 -28.40 -17.86 8.49
C SER A 897 -29.54 -16.83 8.41
N ASN A 898 -29.92 -16.30 9.57
CA ASN A 898 -30.83 -15.17 9.67
C ASN A 898 -30.37 -14.25 10.79
N THR A 899 -29.74 -13.16 10.39
CA THR A 899 -29.09 -12.16 11.25
C THR A 899 -29.80 -10.80 11.15
N SER A 900 -31.07 -10.80 10.72
CA SER A 900 -31.86 -9.60 10.40
C SER A 900 -31.97 -8.59 11.55
N ASP A 901 -32.00 -9.07 12.79
CA ASP A 901 -32.06 -8.19 13.97
C ASP A 901 -30.74 -7.40 14.15
N ALA A 902 -29.60 -8.05 13.94
CA ALA A 902 -28.29 -7.41 13.97
C ALA A 902 -28.14 -6.43 12.79
N PHE A 903 -28.60 -6.81 11.59
CA PHE A 903 -28.63 -5.92 10.44
C PHE A 903 -29.46 -4.66 10.69
N ALA A 904 -30.66 -4.79 11.27
CA ALA A 904 -31.50 -3.63 11.60
C ALA A 904 -30.77 -2.67 12.55
N GLN A 905 -29.98 -3.19 13.50
CA GLN A 905 -29.17 -2.37 14.39
C GLN A 905 -27.95 -1.76 13.70
N MET A 906 -27.24 -2.49 12.83
CA MET A 906 -26.16 -1.93 11.99
C MET A 906 -26.65 -0.76 11.14
N ILE A 907 -27.82 -0.91 10.50
CA ILE A 907 -28.45 0.17 9.73
C ILE A 907 -28.80 1.37 10.60
N ALA A 908 -29.36 1.14 11.79
CA ALA A 908 -29.67 2.23 12.71
C ALA A 908 -28.39 3.01 13.12
N GLN A 909 -27.27 2.31 13.32
CA GLN A 909 -25.97 2.94 13.61
C GLN A 909 -25.45 3.76 12.42
N VAL A 910 -25.49 3.21 11.21
CA VAL A 910 -25.07 3.93 9.99
C VAL A 910 -25.96 5.16 9.73
N ILE A 911 -27.29 5.04 9.91
CA ILE A 911 -28.21 6.18 9.80
C ILE A 911 -27.90 7.24 10.86
N GLY A 912 -27.67 6.83 12.11
CA GLY A 912 -27.28 7.73 13.20
C GLY A 912 -26.01 8.50 12.89
N ASN A 913 -25.04 7.84 12.25
CA ASN A 913 -23.79 8.42 11.80
C ASN A 913 -23.97 9.44 10.65
N ILE A 914 -24.74 9.07 9.62
CA ILE A 914 -25.02 9.92 8.45
C ILE A 914 -25.81 11.18 8.84
N THR A 915 -26.79 11.03 9.72
CA THR A 915 -27.73 12.10 10.08
C THR A 915 -27.28 12.97 11.26
N ASP A 916 -26.09 12.70 11.81
CA ASP A 916 -25.57 13.32 13.04
C ASP A 916 -26.55 13.21 14.23
N ALA A 917 -27.35 12.14 14.27
CA ALA A 917 -28.35 11.90 15.31
C ALA A 917 -27.78 11.14 16.54
N GLY A 918 -26.51 10.74 16.48
CA GLY A 918 -25.84 9.85 17.43
C GLY A 918 -25.97 8.38 17.07
N ILE A 919 -25.07 7.54 17.60
CA ILE A 919 -25.00 6.11 17.31
C ILE A 919 -25.84 5.34 18.34
N PRO A 920 -26.97 4.72 17.95
CA PRO A 920 -27.79 3.94 18.87
C PRO A 920 -27.08 2.69 19.39
N GLY A 921 -27.33 2.39 20.67
CA GLY A 921 -27.00 1.09 21.25
C GLY A 921 -28.11 0.05 21.06
N GLY A 922 -27.96 -1.10 21.70
CA GLY A 922 -28.95 -2.17 21.63
C GLY A 922 -28.42 -3.56 21.99
N ASP A 923 -29.35 -4.50 22.09
CA ASP A 923 -29.13 -5.85 22.64
C ASP A 923 -28.39 -6.81 21.69
N ARG A 924 -27.99 -6.37 20.48
CA ARG A 924 -27.16 -7.14 19.54
C ARG A 924 -25.67 -6.81 19.61
N LEU A 925 -25.30 -5.98 20.58
CA LEU A 925 -23.91 -5.60 20.82
C LEU A 925 -23.36 -6.39 21.99
N SER A 926 -22.07 -6.69 21.92
CA SER A 926 -21.32 -7.30 23.01
C SER A 926 -19.95 -6.63 23.13
N PRO A 927 -19.38 -6.50 24.34
CA PRO A 927 -18.02 -6.02 24.48
C PRO A 927 -17.04 -6.92 23.72
N SER A 928 -16.02 -6.32 23.09
CA SER A 928 -14.92 -7.12 22.56
C SER A 928 -14.11 -7.75 23.71
N PRO A 929 -13.78 -9.05 23.62
CA PRO A 929 -12.91 -9.71 24.59
C PRO A 929 -11.42 -9.38 24.42
N THR A 930 -11.02 -8.78 23.29
CA THR A 930 -9.61 -8.65 22.87
C THR A 930 -9.17 -7.21 22.60
N ILE A 931 -10.08 -6.23 22.65
CA ILE A 931 -9.76 -4.84 22.32
C ILE A 931 -8.68 -4.24 23.21
N GLU A 932 -8.62 -4.63 24.49
CA GLU A 932 -7.55 -4.24 25.43
C GLU A 932 -6.16 -4.81 25.05
N GLN A 933 -6.11 -5.76 24.12
CA GLN A 933 -4.88 -6.40 23.62
C GLN A 933 -4.47 -5.89 22.23
N ALA A 934 -5.26 -4.98 21.63
CA ALA A 934 -4.94 -4.35 20.36
C ALA A 934 -3.64 -3.54 20.46
N LEU A 935 -2.77 -3.65 19.44
CA LEU A 935 -1.44 -3.03 19.38
C LEU A 935 -0.53 -3.31 20.60
N ASP A 936 -0.83 -4.35 21.40
CA ASP A 936 -0.06 -4.76 22.58
C ASP A 936 0.04 -3.74 23.71
N GLN A 937 -1.04 -3.60 24.48
CA GLN A 937 -1.05 -2.60 25.54
C GLN A 937 -0.16 -2.91 26.74
N ASP A 938 0.26 -4.16 27.02
CA ASP A 938 1.22 -4.50 28.12
C ASP A 938 1.49 -6.02 28.32
N GLU A 939 1.96 -6.81 27.33
CA GLU A 939 2.59 -8.12 27.67
C GLU A 939 3.92 -8.37 26.93
N GLN A 940 5.03 -7.95 27.57
CA GLN A 940 6.39 -8.50 27.35
C GLN A 940 6.47 -10.00 27.69
#